data_AF-A0AAD9FK78-F1
#
_entry.id   AF-A0AAD9FK78-F1
#
_cell.length_a   1.000
_cell.length_b   1.000
_cell.length_c   1.000
_cell.angle_alpha   90.00
_cell.angle_beta   90.00
_cell.angle_gamma   90.00
#
_symmetry.space_group_name_H-M   'P 1'
#
loop_
_entity.id
_entity.type
_entity.pdbx_description
1 polymer ?
#
loop_
_entity_poly.entity_id
_entity_poly.type
_entity_poly.pdbx_seq_one_letter_code
_entity_poly.pdbx_strand_id
1 'polypeptide(L)'
;MVNTMTTTDKEKEENSMKTIYKAAQVKRKSIATFTKDRNVLQVSSDITDVPAELYTMIHWIMVGPAEKLETEKRTRVVDRATLTVSQNIMYGFKSSAQVKYKPSSESASFRSPHARENPQVLGLALTIHHDTRNKKLMNLLNAHGYSVSHGRALLMETALANAVVENTRAYQGLYVPPFLRKGTFVFFAADNTDFAEDTRDGKGTTHGTITAVYQKIDPSKEPVAEPLIIGDAQSLSVTPYHIDILHCDKPKPQHAKRSEQFAISKGISESYQLTHLGWVVASALSRMKAGEISSNIPCWAGYNSLLSESLPLTQVGALPLLPEVAHEWSTLLTVIMQANQLRKLAVGEDHPTVITFDTALYEKVVQLLDARPDLKQMVVPRLGELHVVMAALRALGASMENSGIDDTWMEADVYGPATTRQILQCTHYKRALHAHIYSYVALYEMALEEFFKDNPQLKYVCLKATEGVEAACSATRNADLELHLQAGEALSKLFFAMDRIKYKRLWPRYIADMHDLRINHPQTWEEQHAGNISVTKSVTPFVSVGADHACEHLNKLMKIRSGIIGISNNANARQRFFMVTPELSRLSKEFKSQFDMEADRTTEHHELGPSAVKRAHGTIDKIKAAILSHGNPFTTEGESCTM
;
A
#
# COMPACT_ATOMS: atom_id res chain seq x y z
N MET A 1 -24.75 -23.30 56.50
CA MET A 1 -23.97 -24.51 56.18
C MET A 1 -22.60 -24.08 55.69
N VAL A 2 -21.62 -24.11 56.58
CA VAL A 2 -20.22 -23.87 56.26
C VAL A 2 -19.72 -25.14 55.58
N ASN A 3 -19.28 -25.04 54.33
CA ASN A 3 -18.68 -26.16 53.60
C ASN A 3 -17.30 -26.44 54.21
N THR A 4 -17.25 -27.28 55.25
CA THR A 4 -15.99 -27.81 55.79
C THR A 4 -15.40 -28.78 54.77
N MET A 5 -14.38 -28.33 54.04
CA MET A 5 -13.50 -29.18 53.23
C MET A 5 -13.04 -30.39 54.07
N THR A 6 -13.20 -31.60 53.53
CA THR A 6 -12.80 -32.83 54.23
C THR A 6 -11.28 -32.94 54.30
N THR A 7 -10.73 -33.69 55.26
CA THR A 7 -9.27 -33.89 55.42
C THR A 7 -8.59 -34.39 54.14
N THR A 8 -9.31 -35.20 53.36
CA THR A 8 -8.93 -35.70 52.03
C THR A 8 -8.84 -34.61 50.95
N ASP A 9 -9.69 -33.58 51.02
CA ASP A 9 -9.67 -32.45 50.08
C ASP A 9 -8.48 -31.53 50.37
N LYS A 10 -8.16 -31.30 51.65
CA LYS A 10 -6.97 -30.56 52.06
C LYS A 10 -5.67 -31.25 51.63
N GLU A 11 -5.60 -32.57 51.74
CA GLU A 11 -4.42 -33.35 51.34
C GLU A 11 -4.22 -33.36 49.82
N LYS A 12 -5.32 -33.42 49.04
CA LYS A 12 -5.28 -33.24 47.57
C LYS A 12 -4.85 -31.84 47.17
N GLU A 13 -5.33 -30.82 47.86
CA GLU A 13 -4.95 -29.42 47.62
C GLU A 13 -3.46 -29.20 47.91
N GLU A 14 -2.95 -29.75 49.02
CA GLU A 14 -1.53 -29.67 49.38
C GLU A 14 -0.61 -30.37 48.34
N ASN A 15 -1.02 -31.55 47.86
CA ASN A 15 -0.28 -32.27 46.81
C ASN A 15 -0.31 -31.53 45.46
N SER A 16 -1.42 -30.87 45.14
CA SER A 16 -1.55 -30.04 43.94
C SER A 16 -0.60 -28.83 44.02
N MET A 17 -0.55 -28.15 45.17
CA MET A 17 0.36 -27.02 45.40
C MET A 17 1.84 -27.42 45.34
N LYS A 18 2.22 -28.59 45.86
CA LYS A 18 3.58 -29.13 45.73
C LYS A 18 3.97 -29.35 44.26
N THR A 19 3.03 -29.79 43.44
CA THR A 19 3.25 -30.01 41.99
C THR A 19 3.43 -28.68 41.25
N ILE A 20 2.58 -27.69 41.53
CA ILE A 20 2.70 -26.34 40.97
C ILE A 20 4.04 -25.70 41.36
N TYR A 21 4.47 -25.85 42.61
CA TYR A 21 5.76 -25.35 43.08
C TYR A 21 6.94 -25.94 42.30
N LYS A 22 6.97 -27.27 42.11
CA LYS A 22 8.01 -27.94 41.32
C LYS A 22 8.02 -27.46 39.87
N ALA A 23 6.84 -27.34 39.24
CA ALA A 23 6.73 -26.82 37.89
C ALA A 23 7.29 -25.39 37.78
N ALA A 24 6.96 -24.51 38.73
CA ALA A 24 7.49 -23.15 38.79
C ALA A 24 9.01 -23.12 38.94
N GLN A 25 9.62 -23.99 39.75
CA GLN A 25 11.08 -24.10 39.87
C GLN A 25 11.75 -24.45 38.53
N VAL A 26 11.18 -25.40 37.78
CA VAL A 26 11.69 -25.80 36.47
C VAL A 26 11.63 -24.64 35.46
N LYS A 27 10.50 -23.93 35.39
CA LYS A 27 10.37 -22.78 34.47
C LYS A 27 11.27 -21.62 34.87
N ARG A 28 11.41 -21.34 36.16
CA ARG A 28 12.34 -20.31 36.65
C ARG A 28 13.78 -20.63 36.25
N LYS A 29 14.20 -21.90 36.32
CA LYS A 29 15.52 -22.32 35.85
C LYS A 29 15.67 -22.11 34.34
N SER A 30 14.66 -22.53 33.56
CA SER A 30 14.65 -22.41 32.10
C SER A 30 14.79 -20.95 31.64
N ILE A 31 14.04 -20.02 32.25
CA ILE A 31 14.13 -18.58 31.96
C ILE A 31 15.49 -18.00 32.38
N ALA A 32 16.07 -18.49 33.49
CA ALA A 32 17.33 -17.97 34.01
C ALA A 32 18.53 -18.30 33.12
N THR A 33 18.52 -19.46 32.45
CA THR A 33 19.60 -19.92 31.57
C THR A 33 19.40 -19.56 30.11
N PHE A 34 18.25 -19.01 29.74
CA PHE A 34 17.94 -18.65 28.35
C PHE A 34 18.75 -17.43 27.91
N THR A 35 19.46 -17.57 26.79
CA THR A 35 20.23 -16.51 26.14
C THR A 35 19.96 -16.52 24.64
N LYS A 36 19.74 -15.34 24.06
CA LYS A 36 19.60 -15.15 22.61
C LYS A 36 20.58 -14.07 22.15
N ASP A 37 21.10 -14.23 20.95
CA ASP A 37 21.99 -13.27 20.30
C ASP A 37 21.26 -11.92 20.12
N ARG A 38 21.92 -10.81 20.46
CA ARG A 38 21.32 -9.45 20.55
C ARG A 38 21.81 -8.48 19.49
N ASN A 39 22.63 -8.96 18.56
CA ASN A 39 23.32 -8.09 17.61
C ASN A 39 22.39 -7.49 16.53
N VAL A 40 21.10 -7.88 16.52
CA VAL A 40 20.07 -7.34 15.61
C VAL A 40 18.86 -6.92 16.44
N LEU A 41 18.36 -5.69 16.22
CA LEU A 41 17.10 -5.20 16.78
C LEU A 41 15.95 -6.03 16.19
N GLN A 42 15.67 -7.17 16.80
CA GLN A 42 14.59 -8.04 16.40
C GLN A 42 13.28 -7.47 16.94
N VAL A 43 12.37 -7.08 16.04
CA VAL A 43 11.09 -6.48 16.40
C VAL A 43 9.97 -7.54 16.39
N SER A 44 10.08 -8.59 15.56
CA SER A 44 9.13 -9.71 15.51
C SER A 44 9.45 -10.87 16.42
N SER A 45 8.40 -11.38 17.07
CA SER A 45 8.51 -12.54 17.95
C SER A 45 8.36 -13.89 17.22
N ASP A 46 9.09 -14.89 17.68
CA ASP A 46 9.03 -16.27 17.25
C ASP A 46 8.99 -17.17 18.49
N ILE A 47 8.51 -18.40 18.35
CA ILE A 47 8.50 -19.42 19.42
C ILE A 47 9.90 -19.64 20.01
N THR A 48 10.93 -19.41 19.20
CA THR A 48 12.34 -19.48 19.61
C THR A 48 12.81 -18.31 20.48
N ASP A 49 12.00 -17.25 20.64
CA ASP A 49 12.30 -16.12 21.54
C ASP A 49 12.02 -16.43 23.01
N VAL A 50 11.41 -17.58 23.30
CA VAL A 50 11.07 -18.00 24.65
C VAL A 50 11.55 -19.43 24.89
N PRO A 51 11.85 -19.82 26.15
CA PRO A 51 12.17 -21.21 26.46
C PRO A 51 11.01 -22.14 26.06
N ALA A 52 11.32 -23.24 25.36
CA ALA A 52 10.31 -24.20 24.91
C ALA A 52 9.46 -24.74 26.08
N GLU A 53 10.08 -24.93 27.24
CA GLU A 53 9.42 -25.36 28.46
C GLU A 53 8.38 -24.35 28.96
N LEU A 54 8.67 -23.05 28.84
CA LEU A 54 7.76 -21.97 29.22
C LEU A 54 6.61 -21.90 28.22
N TYR A 55 6.91 -21.88 26.93
CA TYR A 55 5.92 -21.88 25.86
C TYR A 55 4.91 -23.02 26.04
N THR A 56 5.41 -24.26 26.17
CA THR A 56 4.58 -25.47 26.29
C THR A 56 3.66 -25.39 27.50
N MET A 57 4.16 -24.89 28.64
CA MET A 57 3.33 -24.74 29.84
C MET A 57 2.21 -23.72 29.64
N ILE A 58 2.51 -22.55 29.06
CA ILE A 58 1.50 -21.51 28.79
C ILE A 58 0.49 -21.99 27.75
N HIS A 59 0.95 -22.69 26.71
CA HIS A 59 0.08 -23.29 25.70
C HIS A 59 -0.89 -24.31 26.34
N TRP A 60 -0.39 -25.21 27.19
CA TRP A 60 -1.22 -26.18 27.92
C TRP A 60 -2.20 -25.51 28.89
N ILE A 61 -1.88 -24.34 29.44
CA ILE A 61 -2.82 -23.57 30.25
C ILE A 61 -3.93 -22.97 29.37
N MET A 62 -3.61 -22.48 28.18
CA MET A 62 -4.57 -21.82 27.30
C MET A 62 -5.53 -22.81 26.61
N VAL A 63 -5.05 -23.98 26.21
CA VAL A 63 -5.81 -24.91 25.36
C VAL A 63 -5.95 -26.30 25.97
N GLY A 64 -5.17 -26.64 27.00
CA GLY A 64 -5.11 -27.99 27.56
C GLY A 64 -3.98 -28.84 26.94
N PRO A 65 -3.55 -29.92 27.61
CA PRO A 65 -2.40 -30.73 27.19
C PRO A 65 -2.69 -31.72 26.05
N ALA A 66 -3.96 -32.06 25.80
CA ALA A 66 -4.38 -33.10 24.85
C ALA A 66 -5.36 -32.59 23.77
N GLU A 67 -5.76 -31.32 23.83
CA GLU A 67 -6.72 -30.72 22.91
C GLU A 67 -6.05 -30.35 21.59
N LYS A 68 -6.71 -30.68 20.46
CA LYS A 68 -6.25 -30.32 19.12
C LYS A 68 -7.07 -29.14 18.60
N LEU A 69 -6.39 -28.10 18.15
CA LEU A 69 -7.03 -26.98 17.47
C LEU A 69 -7.37 -27.40 16.03
N GLU A 70 -8.66 -27.30 15.68
CA GLU A 70 -9.21 -27.82 14.42
C GLU A 70 -8.79 -27.03 13.16
N THR A 71 -8.33 -25.79 13.33
CA THR A 71 -7.98 -24.91 12.19
C THR A 71 -6.68 -24.18 12.44
N GLU A 72 -5.91 -23.98 11.37
CA GLU A 72 -4.64 -23.26 11.41
C GLU A 72 -4.79 -21.82 11.91
N LYS A 73 -5.92 -21.15 11.59
CA LYS A 73 -6.22 -19.81 12.10
C LYS A 73 -6.37 -19.78 13.62
N ARG A 74 -7.06 -20.77 14.21
CA ARG A 74 -7.18 -20.88 15.68
C ARG A 74 -5.83 -21.16 16.34
N THR A 75 -5.02 -22.02 15.73
CA THR A 75 -3.64 -22.30 16.20
C THR A 75 -2.79 -21.04 16.24
N ARG A 76 -2.77 -20.24 15.17
CA ARG A 76 -1.99 -18.98 15.13
C ARG A 76 -2.42 -17.97 16.21
N VAL A 77 -3.72 -17.85 16.47
CA VAL A 77 -4.25 -16.94 17.51
C VAL A 77 -3.77 -17.38 18.90
N VAL A 78 -3.81 -18.68 19.18
CA VAL A 78 -3.32 -19.26 20.45
C VAL A 78 -1.81 -19.11 20.56
N ASP A 79 -1.06 -19.40 19.51
CA ASP A 79 0.41 -19.30 19.50
C ASP A 79 0.84 -17.85 19.79
N ARG A 80 0.20 -16.87 19.15
CA ARG A 80 0.44 -15.44 19.40
C ARG A 80 0.14 -15.05 20.85
N ALA A 81 -0.98 -15.49 21.40
CA ALA A 81 -1.34 -15.22 22.79
C ALA A 81 -0.33 -15.87 23.75
N THR A 82 0.07 -17.11 23.46
CA THR A 82 1.05 -17.88 24.23
C THR A 82 2.42 -17.18 24.23
N LEU A 83 2.87 -16.71 23.06
CA LEU A 83 4.10 -15.93 22.91
C LEU A 83 4.03 -14.63 23.71
N THR A 84 2.92 -13.91 23.60
CA THR A 84 2.69 -12.66 24.33
C THR A 84 2.79 -12.85 25.84
N VAL A 85 2.11 -13.86 26.38
CA VAL A 85 2.15 -14.14 27.81
C VAL A 85 3.55 -14.62 28.23
N SER A 86 4.18 -15.50 27.45
CA SER A 86 5.53 -16.01 27.74
C SER A 86 6.57 -14.89 27.79
N GLN A 87 6.55 -13.97 26.83
CA GLN A 87 7.43 -12.81 26.77
C GLN A 87 7.17 -11.83 27.93
N ASN A 88 5.92 -11.58 28.30
CA ASN A 88 5.60 -10.78 29.48
C ASN A 88 6.08 -11.44 30.79
N ILE A 89 5.97 -12.77 30.91
CA ILE A 89 6.53 -13.52 32.06
C ILE A 89 8.06 -13.37 32.10
N MET A 90 8.75 -13.46 30.97
CA MET A 90 10.19 -13.27 30.89
C MET A 90 10.62 -11.84 31.23
N TYR A 91 9.88 -10.83 30.78
CA TYR A 91 10.12 -9.42 31.10
C TYR A 91 9.86 -9.13 32.59
N GLY A 92 8.81 -9.75 33.15
CA GLY A 92 8.46 -9.70 34.57
C GLY A 92 9.42 -10.47 35.48
N PHE A 93 10.13 -11.49 34.97
CA PHE A 93 10.97 -12.38 35.76
C PHE A 93 12.03 -11.65 36.59
N LYS A 94 12.14 -12.05 37.87
CA LYS A 94 13.17 -11.58 38.81
C LYS A 94 14.06 -12.74 39.25
N SER A 95 15.38 -12.56 39.11
CA SER A 95 16.38 -13.54 39.53
C SER A 95 16.40 -13.70 41.05
N SER A 96 16.92 -14.83 41.55
CA SER A 96 17.05 -15.04 42.99
C SER A 96 17.92 -13.97 43.66
N ALA A 97 18.92 -13.42 42.94
CA ALA A 97 19.72 -12.31 43.42
C ALA A 97 18.89 -11.02 43.53
N GLN A 98 18.06 -10.71 42.52
CA GLN A 98 17.19 -9.53 42.55
C GLN A 98 16.16 -9.62 43.68
N VAL A 99 15.53 -10.79 43.88
CA VAL A 99 14.52 -10.96 44.94
C VAL A 99 15.15 -10.85 46.35
N LYS A 100 16.40 -11.28 46.52
CA LYS A 100 17.13 -11.18 47.79
C LYS A 100 17.78 -9.81 48.01
N TYR A 101 17.84 -8.98 46.97
CA TYR A 101 18.45 -7.66 47.06
C TYR A 101 17.64 -6.75 47.98
N LYS A 102 18.32 -6.10 48.93
CA LYS A 102 17.72 -5.11 49.82
C LYS A 102 17.95 -3.71 49.22
N PRO A 103 16.90 -3.02 48.76
CA PRO A 103 17.07 -1.71 48.16
C PRO A 103 17.49 -0.65 49.18
N SER A 104 18.15 0.40 48.70
CA SER A 104 18.55 1.56 49.50
C SER A 104 17.39 2.52 49.80
N SER A 105 16.25 2.38 49.13
CA SER A 105 15.01 3.13 49.40
C SER A 105 13.77 2.27 49.12
N GLU A 106 12.66 2.55 49.81
CA GLU A 106 11.37 1.86 49.56
C GLU A 106 10.82 2.11 48.15
N SER A 107 11.21 3.22 47.51
CA SER A 107 10.83 3.59 46.15
C SER A 107 11.67 2.90 45.05
N ALA A 108 12.71 2.14 45.41
CA ALA A 108 13.59 1.54 44.43
C ALA A 108 12.88 0.38 43.70
N SER A 109 12.65 0.57 42.40
CA SER A 109 12.06 -0.46 41.55
C SER A 109 13.05 -1.58 41.23
N PHE A 110 12.51 -2.79 41.02
CA PHE A 110 13.30 -3.86 40.42
C PHE A 110 13.72 -3.45 39.00
N ARG A 111 15.01 -3.20 38.78
CA ARG A 111 15.53 -3.00 37.42
C ARG A 111 15.32 -4.28 36.61
N SER A 112 14.52 -4.21 35.55
CA SER A 112 14.50 -5.29 34.57
C SER A 112 15.90 -5.37 33.92
N PRO A 113 16.52 -6.55 33.86
CA PRO A 113 17.76 -6.69 33.12
C PRO A 113 17.49 -6.27 31.67
N HIS A 114 18.28 -5.35 31.11
CA HIS A 114 18.22 -4.99 29.67
C HIS A 114 18.34 -6.25 28.80
N ALA A 115 18.96 -7.28 29.38
CA ALA A 115 19.06 -8.62 28.87
C ALA A 115 17.76 -9.37 28.53
N ARG A 116 16.60 -8.84 28.94
CA ARG A 116 15.28 -9.47 28.81
C ARG A 116 14.25 -8.57 28.15
N GLU A 117 14.67 -7.50 27.51
CA GLU A 117 13.84 -6.69 26.62
C GLU A 117 13.59 -7.51 25.35
N ASN A 118 12.48 -8.23 25.32
CA ASN A 118 12.10 -9.07 24.20
C ASN A 118 11.49 -8.23 23.05
N PRO A 119 11.46 -8.78 21.82
CA PRO A 119 10.98 -8.07 20.64
C PRO A 119 9.62 -7.38 20.83
N GLN A 120 8.70 -8.01 21.57
CA GLN A 120 7.35 -7.51 21.74
C GLN A 120 7.26 -6.24 22.60
N VAL A 121 7.89 -6.20 23.79
CA VAL A 121 7.82 -5.02 24.66
C VAL A 121 8.61 -3.83 24.10
N LEU A 122 9.65 -4.10 23.32
CA LEU A 122 10.47 -3.10 22.65
C LEU A 122 9.76 -2.55 21.42
N GLY A 123 9.28 -3.44 20.54
CA GLY A 123 8.55 -3.08 19.33
C GLY A 123 7.27 -2.28 19.62
N LEU A 124 6.52 -2.66 20.65
CA LEU A 124 5.33 -1.91 21.07
C LEU A 124 5.68 -0.49 21.54
N ALA A 125 6.74 -0.34 22.33
CA ALA A 125 7.16 0.98 22.83
C ALA A 125 7.61 1.90 21.69
N LEU A 126 8.44 1.39 20.77
CA LEU A 126 8.95 2.16 19.63
C LEU A 126 7.80 2.57 18.69
N THR A 127 6.87 1.66 18.41
CA THR A 127 5.71 1.92 17.55
C THR A 127 4.81 3.00 18.14
N ILE A 128 4.42 2.87 19.42
CA ILE A 128 3.55 3.84 20.09
C ILE A 128 4.24 5.21 20.23
N HIS A 129 5.54 5.22 20.52
CA HIS A 129 6.31 6.47 20.56
C HIS A 129 6.32 7.15 19.20
N HIS A 130 6.57 6.40 18.12
CA HIS A 130 6.57 6.91 16.76
C HIS A 130 5.22 7.53 16.38
N ASP A 131 4.12 6.81 16.63
CA ASP A 131 2.78 7.21 16.20
C ASP A 131 2.19 8.35 17.04
N THR A 132 2.52 8.42 18.34
CA THR A 132 1.80 9.31 19.27
C THR A 132 2.67 10.36 19.95
N ARG A 133 3.98 10.15 20.05
CA ARG A 133 4.92 10.93 20.87
C ARG A 133 4.44 11.18 22.32
N ASN A 134 3.51 10.35 22.83
CA ASN A 134 2.82 10.60 24.09
C ASN A 134 3.48 9.86 25.26
N LYS A 135 4.30 10.59 26.02
CA LYS A 135 4.99 10.08 27.22
C LYS A 135 4.04 9.49 28.28
N LYS A 136 2.85 10.08 28.49
CA LYS A 136 1.90 9.57 29.49
C LYS A 136 1.36 8.20 29.09
N LEU A 137 1.02 8.02 27.80
CA LEU A 137 0.56 6.75 27.26
C LEU A 137 1.65 5.67 27.38
N MET A 138 2.89 5.98 27.04
CA MET A 138 4.01 5.05 27.21
C MET A 138 4.24 4.68 28.67
N ASN A 139 4.19 5.65 29.58
CA ASN A 139 4.35 5.39 31.00
C ASN A 139 3.23 4.50 31.56
N LEU A 140 1.99 4.66 31.08
CA LEU A 140 0.86 3.81 31.45
C LEU A 140 1.11 2.35 31.04
N LEU A 141 1.55 2.13 29.80
CA LEU A 141 1.84 0.78 29.28
C LEU A 141 3.05 0.15 29.98
N ASN A 142 4.08 0.95 30.24
CA ASN A 142 5.24 0.51 31.00
C ASN A 142 4.88 0.13 32.45
N ALA A 143 4.00 0.90 33.11
CA ALA A 143 3.56 0.60 34.47
C ALA A 143 2.83 -0.75 34.57
N HIS A 144 2.19 -1.21 33.48
CA HIS A 144 1.53 -2.51 33.39
C HIS A 144 2.44 -3.61 32.84
N GLY A 145 3.72 -3.31 32.56
CA GLY A 145 4.69 -4.27 32.04
C GLY A 145 4.57 -4.60 30.55
N TYR A 146 3.73 -3.89 29.79
CA TYR A 146 3.51 -4.17 28.37
C TYR A 146 4.53 -3.52 27.44
N SER A 147 5.25 -2.49 27.90
CA SER A 147 6.27 -1.80 27.10
C SER A 147 7.50 -1.46 27.93
N VAL A 148 8.61 -1.18 27.25
CA VAL A 148 9.75 -0.50 27.87
C VAL A 148 9.39 0.96 28.23
N SER A 149 10.20 1.60 29.08
CA SER A 149 9.96 2.97 29.50
C SER A 149 10.20 3.96 28.36
N HIS A 150 9.58 5.15 28.44
CA HIS A 150 9.85 6.23 27.49
C HIS A 150 11.34 6.56 27.38
N GLY A 151 12.05 6.63 28.52
CA GLY A 151 13.50 6.88 28.51
C GLY A 151 14.28 5.80 27.79
N ARG A 152 13.86 4.53 27.91
CA ARG A 152 14.48 3.41 27.20
C ARG A 152 14.25 3.51 25.69
N ALA A 153 13.03 3.86 25.26
CA ALA A 153 12.73 4.08 23.84
C ALA A 153 13.61 5.19 23.23
N LEU A 154 13.82 6.29 23.96
CA LEU A 154 14.72 7.37 23.51
C LEU A 154 16.19 6.91 23.40
N LEU A 155 16.66 6.05 24.31
CA LEU A 155 18.02 5.47 24.20
C LEU A 155 18.14 4.59 22.95
N MET A 156 17.09 3.86 22.58
CA MET A 156 17.07 3.05 21.36
C MET A 156 17.03 3.92 20.09
N GLU A 157 16.27 5.02 20.10
CA GLU A 157 16.33 6.02 19.03
C GLU A 157 17.73 6.64 18.92
N THR A 158 18.38 6.90 20.05
CA THR A 158 19.77 7.40 20.10
C THR A 158 20.75 6.38 19.52
N ALA A 159 20.60 5.10 19.85
CA ALA A 159 21.42 4.02 19.30
C ALA A 159 21.24 3.88 17.78
N LEU A 160 20.00 4.01 17.29
CA LEU A 160 19.70 4.01 15.86
C LEU A 160 20.34 5.22 15.15
N ALA A 161 20.25 6.41 15.74
CA ALA A 161 20.89 7.61 15.22
C ALA A 161 22.41 7.44 15.14
N ASN A 162 23.05 6.88 16.16
CA ASN A 162 24.48 6.57 16.15
C ASN A 162 24.85 5.56 15.05
N ALA A 163 24.03 4.53 14.81
CA ALA A 163 24.25 3.59 13.72
C ALA A 163 24.18 4.26 12.33
N VAL A 164 23.29 5.25 12.15
CA VAL A 164 23.24 6.08 10.94
C VAL A 164 24.52 6.91 10.78
N VAL A 165 25.05 7.47 11.87
CA VAL A 165 26.33 8.21 11.85
C VAL A 165 27.50 7.29 11.49
N GLU A 166 27.54 6.09 12.05
CA GLU A 166 28.58 5.09 11.73
C GLU A 166 28.53 4.66 10.26
N ASN A 167 27.33 4.36 9.73
CA ASN A 167 27.13 4.10 8.32
C ASN A 167 27.65 5.27 7.47
N THR A 168 27.28 6.50 7.81
CA THR A 168 27.68 7.68 7.05
C THR A 168 29.20 7.88 7.04
N ARG A 169 29.88 7.61 8.16
CA ARG A 169 31.35 7.64 8.24
C ARG A 169 32.00 6.58 7.35
N ALA A 170 31.42 5.38 7.30
CA ALA A 170 31.93 4.29 6.45
C ALA A 170 31.91 4.65 4.96
N TYR A 171 31.04 5.57 4.54
CA TYR A 171 30.89 6.06 3.18
C TYR A 171 31.30 7.54 3.03
N GLN A 172 32.35 7.97 3.74
CA GLN A 172 33.00 9.28 3.56
C GLN A 172 32.03 10.49 3.67
N GLY A 173 31.08 10.44 4.60
CA GLY A 173 30.13 11.53 4.82
C GLY A 173 28.80 11.39 4.08
N LEU A 174 28.62 10.34 3.27
CA LEU A 174 27.36 10.01 2.62
C LEU A 174 26.60 8.91 3.38
N TYR A 175 25.37 9.18 3.81
CA TYR A 175 24.52 8.09 4.31
C TYR A 175 24.08 7.20 3.16
N VAL A 176 24.30 5.89 3.29
CA VAL A 176 23.88 4.90 2.29
C VAL A 176 22.77 4.04 2.89
N PRO A 177 21.51 4.22 2.45
CA PRO A 177 20.40 3.42 2.94
C PRO A 177 20.65 1.92 2.76
N PRO A 178 20.53 1.08 3.81
CA PRO A 178 20.82 -0.36 3.75
C PRO A 178 19.96 -1.14 2.76
N PHE A 179 18.85 -0.55 2.29
CA PHE A 179 18.00 -1.17 1.29
C PHE A 179 18.52 -1.01 -0.14
N LEU A 180 19.46 -0.09 -0.38
CA LEU A 180 20.00 0.10 -1.73
C LEU A 180 20.72 -1.16 -2.20
N ARG A 181 20.57 -1.44 -3.47
CA ARG A 181 21.11 -2.60 -4.16
C ARG A 181 21.93 -2.20 -5.37
N LYS A 182 23.06 -2.87 -5.56
CA LYS A 182 23.96 -2.66 -6.70
C LYS A 182 23.32 -3.15 -8.00
N GLY A 183 23.58 -2.46 -9.10
CA GLY A 183 23.03 -2.75 -10.43
C GLY A 183 21.52 -2.50 -10.60
N THR A 184 20.85 -1.82 -9.65
CA THR A 184 19.41 -1.52 -9.75
C THR A 184 19.18 -0.02 -9.83
N PHE A 185 18.41 0.41 -10.84
CA PHE A 185 18.10 1.82 -11.07
C PHE A 185 17.49 2.49 -9.83
N VAL A 186 18.09 3.61 -9.43
CA VAL A 186 17.67 4.45 -8.31
C VAL A 186 17.32 5.84 -8.84
N PHE A 187 16.27 6.42 -8.29
CA PHE A 187 15.87 7.79 -8.56
C PHE A 187 15.44 8.47 -7.27
N PHE A 188 15.33 9.79 -7.29
CA PHE A 188 15.20 10.60 -6.10
C PHE A 188 14.05 11.59 -6.23
N ALA A 189 13.56 12.09 -5.10
CA ALA A 189 12.80 13.32 -5.04
C ALA A 189 13.35 14.19 -3.91
N ALA A 190 13.40 15.50 -4.13
CA ALA A 190 13.82 16.44 -3.10
C ALA A 190 12.74 17.49 -2.90
N ASP A 191 12.50 17.83 -1.64
CA ASP A 191 11.45 18.75 -1.24
C ASP A 191 11.87 19.53 0.02
N ASN A 192 11.23 20.67 0.24
CA ASN A 192 11.29 21.34 1.53
C ASN A 192 10.51 20.51 2.55
N THR A 193 10.99 20.51 3.79
CA THR A 193 10.22 20.01 4.92
C THR A 193 10.29 21.03 6.03
N ASP A 194 9.10 21.48 6.41
CA ASP A 194 8.92 22.51 7.41
C ASP A 194 8.23 21.90 8.63
N PHE A 195 8.84 22.10 9.80
CA PHE A 195 8.27 21.65 11.06
C PHE A 195 7.76 22.85 11.85
N ALA A 196 6.60 22.65 12.49
CA ALA A 196 5.96 23.61 13.40
C ALA A 196 5.64 24.97 12.75
N GLU A 197 5.11 24.98 11.53
CA GLU A 197 4.73 26.21 10.80
C GLU A 197 3.69 27.07 11.55
N ASP A 198 2.78 26.45 12.31
CA ASP A 198 1.70 27.12 13.05
C ASP A 198 2.11 27.45 14.51
N THR A 199 3.30 28.01 14.74
CA THR A 199 3.63 28.57 16.05
C THR A 199 2.94 29.91 16.23
N ARG A 200 2.37 30.15 17.42
CA ARG A 200 1.58 31.36 17.76
C ARG A 200 2.34 32.67 17.52
N ASP A 201 3.67 32.63 17.51
CA ASP A 201 4.56 33.77 17.30
C ASP A 201 5.39 33.69 16.00
N GLY A 202 5.19 32.64 15.18
CA GLY A 202 5.97 32.39 13.97
C GLY A 202 7.46 32.08 14.22
N LYS A 203 7.86 31.79 15.48
CA LYS A 203 9.24 31.45 15.84
C LYS A 203 9.37 29.95 16.12
N GLY A 204 10.60 29.43 16.02
CA GLY A 204 10.88 28.01 16.26
C GLY A 204 10.45 27.09 15.12
N THR A 205 10.14 27.65 13.94
CA THR A 205 9.98 26.87 12.71
C THR A 205 11.33 26.26 12.34
N THR A 206 11.35 24.98 12.00
CA THR A 206 12.54 24.32 11.48
C THR A 206 12.35 24.09 10.00
N HIS A 207 13.08 24.83 9.19
CA HIS A 207 13.12 24.66 7.74
C HIS A 207 14.27 23.71 7.39
N GLY A 208 13.97 22.65 6.64
CA GLY A 208 14.97 21.71 6.18
C GLY A 208 14.67 21.16 4.80
N THR A 209 15.60 20.39 4.26
CA THR A 209 15.46 19.74 2.95
C THR A 209 15.51 18.24 3.10
N ILE A 210 14.47 17.56 2.64
CA ILE A 210 14.41 16.09 2.62
C ILE A 210 14.71 15.58 1.21
N THR A 211 15.52 14.52 1.13
CA THR A 211 15.75 13.79 -0.13
C THR A 211 15.23 12.37 0.04
N ALA A 212 14.18 12.04 -0.69
CA ALA A 212 13.66 10.69 -0.80
C ALA A 212 14.45 9.89 -1.84
N VAL A 213 14.68 8.62 -1.53
CA VAL A 213 15.41 7.66 -2.36
C VAL A 213 14.46 6.53 -2.73
N TYR A 214 14.35 6.26 -4.03
CA TYR A 214 13.46 5.25 -4.59
C TYR A 214 14.26 4.23 -5.39
N GLN A 215 14.07 2.96 -5.07
CA GLN A 215 14.66 1.87 -5.84
C GLN A 215 13.64 0.73 -5.96
N LYS A 216 13.56 0.09 -7.13
CA LYS A 216 12.77 -1.15 -7.24
C LYS A 216 13.36 -2.21 -6.31
N ILE A 217 12.49 -2.95 -5.64
CA ILE A 217 12.91 -4.06 -4.78
C ILE A 217 13.48 -5.15 -5.67
N ASP A 218 14.78 -5.39 -5.56
CA ASP A 218 15.48 -6.50 -6.20
C ASP A 218 16.39 -7.20 -5.17
N PRO A 219 15.86 -8.19 -4.44
CA PRO A 219 16.60 -8.91 -3.40
C PRO A 219 17.78 -9.73 -3.93
N SER A 220 17.82 -10.00 -5.24
CA SER A 220 18.88 -10.80 -5.88
C SER A 220 20.20 -10.06 -5.98
N LYS A 221 20.15 -8.73 -5.87
CA LYS A 221 21.30 -7.85 -5.99
C LYS A 221 22.00 -7.70 -4.66
N GLU A 222 23.30 -7.48 -4.72
CA GLU A 222 24.09 -7.22 -3.52
C GLU A 222 23.66 -5.90 -2.88
N PRO A 223 23.59 -5.83 -1.54
CA PRO A 223 23.44 -4.56 -0.85
C PRO A 223 24.58 -3.61 -1.22
N VAL A 224 24.26 -2.33 -1.36
CA VAL A 224 25.29 -1.28 -1.46
C VAL A 224 25.96 -1.10 -0.11
N ALA A 225 25.19 -1.22 0.99
CA ALA A 225 25.68 -1.11 2.36
C ALA A 225 25.15 -2.22 3.27
N GLU A 226 25.98 -2.65 4.21
CA GLU A 226 25.60 -3.59 5.26
C GLU A 226 24.42 -3.08 6.11
N PRO A 227 23.62 -3.98 6.72
CA PRO A 227 22.58 -3.60 7.67
C PRO A 227 23.14 -2.73 8.81
N LEU A 228 22.32 -1.80 9.31
CA LEU A 228 22.69 -0.99 10.48
C LEU A 228 22.80 -1.89 11.71
N ILE A 229 23.95 -1.83 12.38
CA ILE A 229 24.18 -2.49 13.66
C ILE A 229 23.72 -1.54 14.77
N ILE A 230 22.58 -1.86 15.40
CA ILE A 230 22.02 -1.02 16.46
C ILE A 230 22.54 -1.53 17.80
N GLY A 231 23.51 -0.81 18.37
CA GLY A 231 24.06 -1.10 19.69
C GLY A 231 23.16 -0.66 20.85
N ASP A 232 23.73 -0.58 22.04
CA ASP A 232 23.03 -0.08 23.23
C ASP A 232 23.55 1.31 23.62
N ALA A 233 22.68 2.32 23.63
CA ALA A 233 23.08 3.67 24.04
C ALA A 233 23.06 3.79 25.58
N GLN A 234 24.15 4.33 26.13
CA GLN A 234 24.27 4.61 27.58
C GLN A 234 23.82 6.03 27.94
N SER A 235 23.58 6.89 26.95
CA SER A 235 23.15 8.28 27.13
C SER A 235 22.22 8.71 26.00
N LEU A 236 21.48 9.81 26.22
CA LEU A 236 20.65 10.46 25.20
C LEU A 236 21.46 11.36 24.24
N SER A 237 22.78 11.44 24.42
CA SER A 237 23.64 12.22 23.55
C SER A 237 23.88 11.43 22.26
N VAL A 238 23.46 12.02 21.13
CA VAL A 238 23.80 11.53 19.80
C VAL A 238 25.22 11.97 19.46
N THR A 239 25.96 11.10 18.79
CA THR A 239 27.28 11.45 18.27
C THR A 239 27.16 12.61 17.28
N PRO A 240 27.93 13.70 17.42
CA PRO A 240 27.85 14.84 16.51
C PRO A 240 27.97 14.39 15.04
N TYR A 241 27.00 14.82 14.25
CA TYR A 241 26.87 14.53 12.83
C TYR A 241 26.89 15.86 12.08
N HIS A 242 27.88 16.02 11.20
CA HIS A 242 27.99 17.19 10.34
C HIS A 242 27.87 16.73 8.90
N ILE A 243 26.97 17.36 8.14
CA ILE A 243 26.91 17.21 6.70
C ILE A 243 27.62 18.41 6.11
N ASP A 244 28.65 18.16 5.32
CA ASP A 244 29.36 19.21 4.60
C ASP A 244 28.46 19.76 3.49
N ILE A 245 27.90 20.95 3.72
CA ILE A 245 27.13 21.67 2.70
C ILE A 245 28.10 22.20 1.65
N LEU A 246 27.91 21.77 0.40
CA LEU A 246 28.73 22.22 -0.72
C LEU A 246 28.46 23.69 -1.01
N HIS A 247 29.51 24.50 -1.10
CA HIS A 247 29.38 25.88 -1.50
C HIS A 247 28.99 26.00 -2.98
N CYS A 248 27.93 26.75 -3.26
CA CYS A 248 27.54 27.12 -4.62
C CYS A 248 27.19 28.60 -4.69
N ASP A 249 27.93 29.35 -5.50
CA ASP A 249 27.54 30.71 -5.86
C ASP A 249 26.25 30.72 -6.69
N LYS A 250 25.52 31.83 -6.60
CA LYS A 250 24.33 32.05 -7.42
C LYS A 250 24.71 31.99 -8.91
N PRO A 251 24.08 31.09 -9.70
CA PRO A 251 24.33 31.01 -11.14
C PRO A 251 23.98 32.31 -11.85
N LYS A 252 24.80 32.67 -12.86
CA LYS A 252 24.43 33.76 -13.78
C LYS A 252 23.27 33.29 -14.67
N PRO A 253 22.20 34.09 -14.84
CA PRO A 253 21.09 33.72 -15.71
C PRO A 253 21.58 33.42 -17.14
N GLN A 254 21.23 32.25 -17.66
CA GLN A 254 21.46 31.91 -19.06
C GLN A 254 20.13 31.95 -19.82
N HIS A 255 20.18 32.33 -21.10
CA HIS A 255 19.02 32.22 -21.97
C HIS A 255 18.72 30.75 -22.24
N ALA A 256 17.54 30.29 -21.83
CA ALA A 256 17.07 28.94 -22.11
C ALA A 256 17.09 28.69 -23.63
N LYS A 257 17.97 27.81 -24.10
CA LYS A 257 17.94 27.32 -25.48
C LYS A 257 16.74 26.37 -25.60
N ARG A 258 15.60 26.87 -26.05
CA ARG A 258 14.45 26.03 -26.39
C ARG A 258 14.86 25.11 -27.55
N SER A 259 14.75 23.81 -27.35
CA SER A 259 14.77 22.87 -28.48
C SER A 259 13.49 23.12 -29.29
N GLU A 260 13.64 23.41 -30.58
CA GLU A 260 12.50 23.55 -31.52
C GLU A 260 11.90 22.18 -31.90
N GLN A 261 12.60 21.09 -31.58
CA GLN A 261 12.16 19.74 -31.86
C GLN A 261 11.37 19.18 -30.68
N PHE A 262 10.06 19.39 -30.71
CA PHE A 262 9.12 18.61 -29.91
C PHE A 262 8.77 17.33 -30.67
N ALA A 263 8.98 16.18 -30.05
CA ALA A 263 8.36 14.95 -30.53
C ALA A 263 6.85 15.05 -30.28
N ILE A 264 6.08 15.50 -31.27
CA ILE A 264 4.63 15.45 -31.21
C ILE A 264 4.23 13.99 -31.35
N SER A 265 3.81 13.36 -30.24
CA SER A 265 3.23 12.03 -30.30
C SER A 265 1.95 12.07 -31.15
N LYS A 266 1.60 10.97 -31.82
CA LYS A 266 0.38 10.84 -32.63
C LYS A 266 -0.93 10.85 -31.82
N GLY A 267 -0.95 11.49 -30.64
CA GLY A 267 -2.04 11.47 -29.67
C GLY A 267 -1.73 10.61 -28.43
N ILE A 268 -2.65 10.62 -27.47
CA ILE A 268 -2.68 9.67 -26.35
C ILE A 268 -3.04 8.30 -26.94
N SER A 269 -2.41 7.21 -26.48
CA SER A 269 -2.71 5.86 -26.96
C SER A 269 -4.22 5.58 -26.96
N GLU A 270 -4.78 5.19 -28.11
CA GLU A 270 -6.22 4.92 -28.31
C GLU A 270 -6.78 3.95 -27.26
N SER A 271 -5.95 3.01 -26.78
CA SER A 271 -6.32 2.07 -25.73
C SER A 271 -6.82 2.75 -24.45
N TYR A 272 -6.16 3.82 -23.99
CA TYR A 272 -6.53 4.51 -22.76
C TYR A 272 -7.80 5.36 -22.92
N GLN A 273 -8.00 5.94 -24.11
CA GLN A 273 -9.23 6.68 -24.42
C GLN A 273 -10.44 5.74 -24.45
N LEU A 274 -10.30 4.55 -25.06
CA LEU A 274 -11.35 3.53 -25.07
C LEU A 274 -11.62 2.96 -23.68
N THR A 275 -10.58 2.75 -22.85
CA THR A 275 -10.76 2.32 -21.46
C THR A 275 -11.51 3.36 -20.62
N HIS A 276 -11.16 4.64 -20.76
CA HIS A 276 -11.86 5.71 -20.06
C HIS A 276 -13.31 5.86 -20.52
N LEU A 277 -13.55 5.89 -21.83
CA LEU A 277 -14.91 5.93 -22.39
C LEU A 277 -15.73 4.70 -21.97
N GLY A 278 -15.10 3.52 -21.96
CA GLY A 278 -15.71 2.28 -21.50
C GLY A 278 -16.15 2.35 -20.03
N TRP A 279 -15.33 2.96 -19.16
CA TRP A 279 -15.71 3.23 -17.77
C TRP A 279 -16.92 4.16 -17.67
N VAL A 280 -16.87 5.32 -18.35
CA VAL A 280 -17.96 6.33 -18.32
C VAL A 280 -19.28 5.74 -18.82
N VAL A 281 -19.26 5.03 -19.95
CA VAL A 281 -20.43 4.40 -20.55
C VAL A 281 -20.98 3.28 -19.66
N ALA A 282 -20.11 2.43 -19.12
CA ALA A 282 -20.53 1.36 -18.20
C ALA A 282 -21.17 1.94 -16.94
N SER A 283 -20.56 2.97 -16.34
CA SER A 283 -21.12 3.66 -15.17
C SER A 283 -22.48 4.28 -15.49
N ALA A 284 -22.61 5.03 -16.60
CA ALA A 284 -23.86 5.68 -16.99
C ALA A 284 -24.97 4.67 -17.29
N LEU A 285 -24.72 3.64 -18.11
CA LEU A 285 -25.73 2.64 -18.48
C LEU A 285 -26.17 1.78 -17.29
N SER A 286 -25.23 1.39 -16.42
CA SER A 286 -25.56 0.65 -15.20
C SER A 286 -26.50 1.45 -14.29
N ARG A 287 -26.24 2.77 -14.15
CA ARG A 287 -27.09 3.69 -13.38
C ARG A 287 -28.47 3.88 -13.99
N MET A 288 -28.56 4.05 -15.32
CA MET A 288 -29.84 4.15 -16.04
C MET A 288 -30.72 2.90 -15.88
N LYS A 289 -30.10 1.71 -15.79
CA LYS A 289 -30.82 0.43 -15.61
C LYS A 289 -31.32 0.23 -14.18
N ALA A 290 -30.55 0.68 -13.20
CA ALA A 290 -30.80 0.41 -11.78
C ALA A 290 -31.79 1.38 -11.11
N GLY A 291 -32.26 2.43 -11.80
CA GLY A 291 -33.26 3.35 -11.29
C GLY A 291 -32.81 4.11 -10.03
N GLU A 292 -31.65 4.77 -10.10
CA GLU A 292 -31.03 5.54 -9.01
C GLU A 292 -30.64 4.73 -7.74
N ILE A 293 -30.53 3.39 -7.82
CA ILE A 293 -29.99 2.57 -6.72
C ILE A 293 -28.85 1.64 -7.18
N SER A 294 -27.65 1.95 -6.68
CA SER A 294 -26.38 1.21 -6.69
C SER A 294 -25.97 0.51 -8.00
N SER A 295 -25.30 1.25 -8.88
CA SER A 295 -24.40 0.65 -9.86
C SER A 295 -23.23 -0.05 -9.14
N ASN A 296 -22.85 -1.22 -9.63
CA ASN A 296 -21.71 -1.99 -9.12
C ASN A 296 -20.39 -1.63 -9.84
N ILE A 297 -20.41 -0.65 -10.74
CA ILE A 297 -19.21 -0.19 -11.44
C ILE A 297 -18.30 0.57 -10.46
N PRO A 298 -17.05 0.16 -10.27
CA PRO A 298 -16.10 0.88 -9.41
C PRO A 298 -15.86 2.31 -9.86
N CYS A 299 -15.38 3.18 -8.96
CA CYS A 299 -14.86 4.48 -9.38
C CYS A 299 -13.56 4.33 -10.18
N TRP A 300 -13.13 5.43 -10.82
CA TRP A 300 -12.14 5.42 -11.88
C TRP A 300 -10.85 4.65 -11.53
N ALA A 301 -10.26 4.85 -10.34
CA ALA A 301 -9.03 4.13 -9.98
C ALA A 301 -9.30 2.65 -9.69
N GLY A 302 -10.44 2.32 -9.07
CA GLY A 302 -10.92 0.94 -8.91
C GLY A 302 -11.09 0.23 -10.26
N TYR A 303 -11.76 0.85 -11.23
CA TYR A 303 -11.97 0.29 -12.56
C TYR A 303 -10.64 0.08 -13.31
N ASN A 304 -9.75 1.08 -13.30
CA ASN A 304 -8.44 0.94 -13.94
C ASN A 304 -7.56 -0.09 -13.21
N SER A 305 -7.72 -0.30 -11.90
CA SER A 305 -6.99 -1.34 -11.18
C SER A 305 -7.34 -2.75 -11.64
N LEU A 306 -8.58 -2.98 -12.09
CA LEU A 306 -9.02 -4.26 -12.67
C LEU A 306 -8.44 -4.52 -14.06
N LEU A 307 -8.07 -3.44 -14.77
CA LEU A 307 -7.52 -3.50 -16.13
C LEU A 307 -6.00 -3.39 -16.17
N SER A 308 -5.38 -2.99 -15.05
CA SER A 308 -3.96 -2.71 -14.97
C SER A 308 -3.17 -3.90 -14.46
N GLU A 309 -1.97 -4.03 -14.99
CA GLU A 309 -1.00 -4.99 -14.51
C GLU A 309 -0.27 -4.46 -13.26
N SER A 310 -0.15 -5.29 -12.22
CA SER A 310 0.65 -4.95 -11.04
C SER A 310 2.12 -4.69 -11.44
N LEU A 311 2.72 -3.60 -10.95
CA LEU A 311 4.13 -3.27 -11.17
C LEU A 311 5.01 -3.77 -10.01
N PRO A 312 6.33 -3.96 -10.22
CA PRO A 312 7.25 -4.29 -9.15
C PRO A 312 7.22 -3.22 -8.05
N LEU A 313 7.30 -3.66 -6.79
CA LEU A 313 7.29 -2.75 -5.65
C LEU A 313 8.54 -1.86 -5.65
N THR A 314 8.36 -0.62 -5.22
CA THR A 314 9.43 0.34 -5.01
C THR A 314 9.69 0.45 -3.52
N GLN A 315 10.93 0.29 -3.09
CA GLN A 315 11.36 0.64 -1.76
C GLN A 315 11.61 2.13 -1.65
N VAL A 316 11.15 2.70 -0.53
CA VAL A 316 11.27 4.13 -0.24
C VAL A 316 12.09 4.28 1.02
N GLY A 317 13.04 5.20 0.98
CA GLY A 317 13.67 5.73 2.19
C GLY A 317 14.01 7.20 2.00
N ALA A 318 14.67 7.78 3.00
CA ALA A 318 15.09 9.17 2.98
C ALA A 318 16.54 9.27 3.43
N LEU A 319 17.24 10.29 2.95
CA LEU A 319 18.52 10.71 3.49
C LEU A 319 18.32 11.51 4.78
N PRO A 320 19.35 11.62 5.64
CA PRO A 320 19.31 12.52 6.77
C PRO A 320 18.92 13.93 6.34
N LEU A 321 18.11 14.59 7.16
CA LEU A 321 17.60 15.92 6.88
C LEU A 321 18.77 16.91 6.75
N LEU A 322 18.77 17.72 5.69
CA LEU A 322 19.65 18.88 5.62
C LEU A 322 18.99 20.03 6.41
N PRO A 323 19.69 20.63 7.39
CA PRO A 323 19.15 21.72 8.22
C PRO A 323 19.18 23.08 7.48
N GLU A 324 19.00 23.07 6.17
CA GLU A 324 19.04 24.23 5.28
C GLU A 324 17.83 24.20 4.35
N VAL A 325 17.38 25.38 3.92
CA VAL A 325 16.23 25.54 3.01
C VAL A 325 16.59 25.03 1.61
N ALA A 326 15.68 24.32 0.94
CA ALA A 326 15.96 23.71 -0.37
C ALA A 326 16.14 24.75 -1.48
N HIS A 327 15.70 25.99 -1.26
CA HIS A 327 15.87 27.07 -2.20
C HIS A 327 17.32 27.59 -2.28
N GLU A 328 18.19 27.28 -1.31
CA GLU A 328 19.58 27.73 -1.38
C GLU A 328 20.39 26.94 -2.42
N TRP A 329 21.24 27.64 -3.18
CA TRP A 329 22.02 27.03 -4.26
C TRP A 329 22.98 25.95 -3.75
N SER A 330 23.61 26.22 -2.61
CA SER A 330 24.48 25.29 -1.89
C SER A 330 23.73 24.01 -1.48
N THR A 331 22.49 24.16 -1.01
CA THR A 331 21.62 23.03 -0.64
C THR A 331 21.24 22.19 -1.87
N LEU A 332 20.81 22.83 -2.96
CA LEU A 332 20.48 22.13 -4.22
C LEU A 332 21.69 21.38 -4.78
N LEU A 333 22.87 22.02 -4.80
CA LEU A 333 24.10 21.37 -5.24
C LEU A 333 24.43 20.17 -4.34
N THR A 334 24.29 20.31 -3.02
CA THR A 334 24.52 19.23 -2.06
C THR A 334 23.58 18.06 -2.31
N VAL A 335 22.28 18.30 -2.46
CA VAL A 335 21.27 17.27 -2.79
C VAL A 335 21.61 16.56 -4.10
N ILE A 336 21.93 17.31 -5.15
CA ILE A 336 22.30 16.76 -6.47
C ILE A 336 23.53 15.86 -6.34
N MET A 337 24.55 16.29 -5.62
CA MET A 337 25.80 15.55 -5.48
C MET A 337 25.63 14.31 -4.60
N GLN A 338 24.87 14.39 -3.50
CA GLN A 338 24.53 13.21 -2.68
C GLN A 338 23.73 12.18 -3.47
N ALA A 339 22.69 12.60 -4.19
CA ALA A 339 21.90 11.73 -5.07
C ALA A 339 22.78 11.09 -6.16
N ASN A 340 23.70 11.88 -6.74
CA ASN A 340 24.61 11.38 -7.75
C ASN A 340 25.61 10.36 -7.21
N GLN A 341 26.18 10.60 -6.02
CA GLN A 341 27.08 9.63 -5.38
C GLN A 341 26.35 8.34 -5.03
N LEU A 342 25.12 8.41 -4.49
CA LEU A 342 24.30 7.22 -4.25
C LEU A 342 23.98 6.46 -5.54
N ARG A 343 23.64 7.19 -6.61
CA ARG A 343 23.43 6.60 -7.92
C ARG A 343 24.71 5.92 -8.43
N LYS A 344 25.89 6.53 -8.29
CA LYS A 344 27.17 5.90 -8.67
C LYS A 344 27.43 4.62 -7.89
N LEU A 345 27.19 4.62 -6.57
CA LEU A 345 27.31 3.43 -5.74
C LEU A 345 26.30 2.34 -6.13
N ALA A 346 25.09 2.73 -6.53
CA ALA A 346 24.02 1.81 -6.88
C ALA A 346 24.14 1.26 -8.31
N VAL A 347 24.48 2.05 -9.32
CA VAL A 347 24.44 1.61 -10.74
C VAL A 347 25.69 1.95 -11.56
N GLY A 348 26.70 2.60 -10.97
CA GLY A 348 27.92 3.00 -11.68
C GLY A 348 27.82 4.37 -12.37
N GLU A 349 28.87 4.75 -13.09
CA GLU A 349 29.05 6.11 -13.62
C GLU A 349 28.25 6.40 -14.90
N ASP A 350 27.93 5.37 -15.69
CA ASP A 350 27.37 5.50 -17.05
C ASP A 350 25.88 5.89 -17.12
N HIS A 351 25.22 6.03 -15.97
CA HIS A 351 23.81 6.42 -15.91
C HIS A 351 23.65 7.91 -15.59
N PRO A 352 22.54 8.57 -15.95
CA PRO A 352 22.22 9.87 -15.37
C PRO A 352 21.55 9.72 -14.00
N THR A 353 21.70 10.74 -13.16
CA THR A 353 21.00 10.84 -11.87
C THR A 353 19.64 11.49 -12.09
N VAL A 354 18.56 10.76 -11.82
CA VAL A 354 17.20 11.26 -12.00
C VAL A 354 16.64 11.77 -10.68
N ILE A 355 16.29 13.05 -10.61
CA ILE A 355 15.77 13.70 -9.40
C ILE A 355 14.50 14.46 -9.73
N THR A 356 13.43 14.20 -9.00
CA THR A 356 12.16 14.94 -9.11
C THR A 356 12.15 16.10 -8.12
N PHE A 357 11.70 17.27 -8.57
CA PHE A 357 11.57 18.49 -7.77
C PHE A 357 10.16 19.07 -7.92
N ASP A 358 9.67 19.80 -6.92
CA ASP A 358 8.49 20.65 -7.11
C ASP A 358 8.75 21.73 -8.19
N THR A 359 7.74 22.53 -8.53
CA THR A 359 7.87 23.50 -9.62
C THR A 359 8.89 24.62 -9.31
N ALA A 360 8.94 25.10 -8.07
CA ALA A 360 9.82 26.20 -7.66
C ALA A 360 11.28 25.74 -7.62
N LEU A 361 11.54 24.56 -7.06
CA LEU A 361 12.86 23.95 -7.01
C LEU A 361 13.33 23.51 -8.41
N TYR A 362 12.43 22.97 -9.24
CA TYR A 362 12.76 22.58 -10.61
C TYR A 362 13.28 23.76 -11.42
N GLU A 363 12.66 24.94 -11.31
CA GLU A 363 13.12 26.16 -11.98
C GLU A 363 14.56 26.51 -11.58
N LYS A 364 14.86 26.52 -10.28
CA LYS A 364 16.22 26.80 -9.79
C LYS A 364 17.21 25.74 -10.24
N VAL A 365 16.84 24.45 -10.18
CA VAL A 365 17.70 23.36 -10.65
C VAL A 365 18.02 23.52 -12.14
N VAL A 366 17.04 23.86 -12.99
CA VAL A 366 17.30 24.13 -14.41
C VAL A 366 18.28 25.29 -14.59
N GLN A 367 18.11 26.40 -13.86
CA GLN A 367 19.06 27.51 -13.89
C GLN A 367 20.48 27.10 -13.49
N LEU A 368 20.60 26.25 -12.47
CA LEU A 368 21.88 25.70 -12.01
C LEU A 368 22.52 24.80 -13.09
N LEU A 369 21.75 23.89 -13.69
CA LEU A 369 22.25 22.98 -14.73
C LEU A 369 22.64 23.72 -16.01
N ASP A 370 21.88 24.75 -16.42
CA ASP A 370 22.26 25.58 -17.57
C ASP A 370 23.59 26.30 -17.33
N ALA A 371 23.83 26.78 -16.10
CA ALA A 371 25.10 27.37 -15.71
C ALA A 371 26.26 26.37 -15.56
N ARG A 372 25.97 25.07 -15.43
CA ARG A 372 26.94 24.02 -15.10
C ARG A 372 26.81 22.83 -16.06
N PRO A 373 27.47 22.88 -17.23
CA PRO A 373 27.40 21.81 -18.23
C PRO A 373 27.82 20.43 -17.70
N ASP A 374 28.76 20.40 -16.75
CA ASP A 374 29.20 19.21 -16.04
C ASP A 374 28.04 18.52 -15.29
N LEU A 375 27.23 19.32 -14.57
CA LEU A 375 26.04 18.81 -13.87
C LEU A 375 24.93 18.45 -14.85
N LYS A 376 24.77 19.21 -15.94
CA LYS A 376 23.73 18.99 -16.96
C LYS A 376 23.85 17.66 -17.70
N GLN A 377 25.07 17.17 -17.91
CA GLN A 377 25.31 15.84 -18.49
C GLN A 377 25.05 14.72 -17.48
N MET A 378 25.19 15.03 -16.20
CA MET A 378 25.11 14.07 -15.10
C MET A 378 23.69 13.87 -14.56
N VAL A 379 22.83 14.89 -14.66
CA VAL A 379 21.53 14.96 -13.97
C VAL A 379 20.39 15.16 -14.95
N VAL A 380 19.31 14.40 -14.76
CA VAL A 380 18.03 14.62 -15.43
C VAL A 380 17.02 15.08 -14.37
N PRO A 381 16.71 16.38 -14.29
CA PRO A 381 15.66 16.86 -13.40
C PRO A 381 14.29 16.47 -13.96
N ARG A 382 13.36 16.09 -13.09
CA ARG A 382 11.95 15.86 -13.43
C ARG A 382 11.06 16.83 -12.67
N LEU A 383 10.05 17.33 -13.35
CA LEU A 383 9.02 18.14 -12.73
C LEU A 383 8.11 17.25 -11.88
N GLY A 384 7.75 17.71 -10.68
CA GLY A 384 6.85 17.01 -9.78
C GLY A 384 5.47 16.85 -10.38
N GLU A 385 5.13 15.62 -10.75
CA GLU A 385 3.87 15.29 -11.45
C GLU A 385 2.63 15.76 -10.68
N LEU A 386 2.65 15.70 -9.34
CA LEU A 386 1.56 16.20 -8.51
C LEU A 386 1.27 17.69 -8.78
N HIS A 387 2.30 18.53 -8.86
CA HIS A 387 2.14 19.97 -9.13
C HIS A 387 1.65 20.23 -10.55
N VAL A 388 2.07 19.40 -11.52
CA VAL A 388 1.57 19.47 -12.90
C VAL A 388 0.07 19.17 -12.93
N VAL A 389 -0.36 18.10 -12.26
CA VAL A 389 -1.78 17.74 -12.17
C VAL A 389 -2.57 18.79 -11.41
N MET A 390 -2.05 19.32 -10.30
CA MET A 390 -2.72 20.40 -9.56
C MET A 390 -2.81 21.69 -10.37
N ALA A 391 -1.80 22.04 -11.18
CA ALA A 391 -1.85 23.18 -12.09
C ALA A 391 -2.91 22.98 -13.18
N ALA A 392 -3.01 21.78 -13.74
CA ALA A 392 -4.05 21.43 -14.72
C ALA A 392 -5.46 21.49 -14.10
N LEU A 393 -5.64 20.93 -12.89
CA LEU A 393 -6.91 21.01 -12.17
C LEU A 393 -7.28 22.44 -11.79
N ARG A 394 -6.31 23.29 -11.42
CA ARG A 394 -6.55 24.72 -11.18
C ARG A 394 -6.95 25.45 -12.46
N ALA A 395 -6.31 25.16 -13.59
CA ALA A 395 -6.70 25.72 -14.88
C ALA A 395 -8.12 25.30 -15.27
N LEU A 396 -8.45 24.02 -15.06
CA LEU A 396 -9.80 23.49 -15.26
C LEU A 396 -10.80 24.18 -14.33
N GLY A 397 -10.50 24.29 -13.04
CA GLY A 397 -11.31 25.01 -12.05
C GLY A 397 -11.54 26.46 -12.45
N ALA A 398 -10.49 27.20 -12.83
CA ALA A 398 -10.61 28.57 -13.30
C ALA A 398 -11.46 28.71 -14.58
N SER A 399 -11.43 27.71 -15.48
CA SER A 399 -12.29 27.70 -16.67
C SER A 399 -13.75 27.37 -16.37
N MET A 400 -14.02 26.76 -15.21
CA MET A 400 -15.35 26.35 -14.76
C MET A 400 -15.95 27.29 -13.70
N GLU A 401 -15.17 28.22 -13.15
CA GLU A 401 -15.63 29.18 -12.14
C GLU A 401 -16.69 30.11 -12.75
N ASN A 402 -17.84 30.24 -12.07
CA ASN A 402 -19.04 30.93 -12.57
C ASN A 402 -19.66 30.30 -13.83
N SER A 403 -19.45 29.00 -14.07
CA SER A 403 -20.19 28.26 -15.09
C SER A 403 -21.50 27.66 -14.58
N GLY A 404 -21.83 27.91 -13.30
CA GLY A 404 -22.97 27.34 -12.57
C GLY A 404 -22.72 25.96 -11.99
N ILE A 405 -21.62 25.29 -12.37
CA ILE A 405 -21.23 23.99 -11.79
C ILE A 405 -20.83 24.11 -10.31
N ASP A 406 -20.23 25.23 -9.94
CA ASP A 406 -19.83 25.58 -8.59
C ASP A 406 -21.04 25.84 -7.69
N ASP A 407 -22.06 26.53 -8.22
CA ASP A 407 -23.36 26.71 -7.56
C ASP A 407 -24.11 25.38 -7.45
N THR A 408 -24.14 24.59 -8.52
CA THR A 408 -24.70 23.23 -8.55
C THR A 408 -24.11 22.37 -7.43
N TRP A 409 -22.79 22.39 -7.23
CA TRP A 409 -22.15 21.61 -6.16
C TRP A 409 -22.60 22.03 -4.76
N MET A 410 -22.84 23.33 -4.57
CA MET A 410 -23.27 23.89 -3.29
C MET A 410 -24.75 23.60 -3.01
N GLU A 411 -25.61 23.80 -4.00
CA GLU A 411 -27.05 23.52 -3.91
C GLU A 411 -27.34 22.03 -3.71
N ALA A 412 -26.55 21.17 -4.35
CA ALA A 412 -26.64 19.72 -4.20
C ALA A 412 -26.20 19.21 -2.81
N ASP A 413 -25.71 20.10 -1.93
CA ASP A 413 -25.09 19.77 -0.64
C ASP A 413 -24.01 18.68 -0.82
N VAL A 414 -23.21 18.83 -1.88
CA VAL A 414 -22.04 17.99 -2.15
C VAL A 414 -20.81 18.63 -1.56
N TYR A 415 -20.66 19.95 -1.74
CA TYR A 415 -19.54 20.73 -1.20
C TYR A 415 -20.04 22.08 -0.66
N GLY A 416 -19.61 22.45 0.55
CA GLY A 416 -19.87 23.80 1.06
C GLY A 416 -19.01 24.88 0.39
N PRO A 417 -19.33 26.18 0.54
CA PRO A 417 -18.68 27.28 -0.20
C PRO A 417 -17.16 27.37 -0.03
N ALA A 418 -16.65 27.06 1.17
CA ALA A 418 -15.20 27.00 1.41
C ALA A 418 -14.54 25.84 0.64
N THR A 419 -15.22 24.69 0.57
CA THR A 419 -14.71 23.49 -0.12
C THR A 419 -14.78 23.66 -1.65
N THR A 420 -15.84 24.29 -2.17
CA THR A 420 -15.96 24.63 -3.59
C THR A 420 -14.80 25.50 -4.06
N ARG A 421 -14.47 26.57 -3.31
CA ARG A 421 -13.28 27.40 -3.61
C ARG A 421 -11.98 26.60 -3.55
N GLN A 422 -11.84 25.71 -2.56
CA GLN A 422 -10.67 24.82 -2.47
C GLN A 422 -10.55 23.85 -3.65
N ILE A 423 -11.68 23.39 -4.20
CA ILE A 423 -11.73 22.53 -5.40
C ILE A 423 -11.30 23.33 -6.63
N LEU A 424 -11.90 24.49 -6.88
CA LEU A 424 -11.59 25.34 -8.04
C LEU A 424 -10.12 25.79 -8.04
N GLN A 425 -9.57 26.11 -6.87
CA GLN A 425 -8.17 26.51 -6.70
C GLN A 425 -7.20 25.32 -6.60
N CYS A 426 -7.73 24.10 -6.56
CA CYS A 426 -7.03 22.84 -6.33
C CYS A 426 -6.08 22.88 -5.12
N THR A 427 -6.53 23.40 -3.96
CA THR A 427 -5.77 23.33 -2.70
C THR A 427 -5.86 21.94 -2.06
N HIS A 428 -6.90 21.16 -2.41
CA HIS A 428 -7.03 19.75 -2.03
C HIS A 428 -7.14 18.84 -3.27
N TYR A 429 -6.01 18.31 -3.71
CA TYR A 429 -5.87 17.46 -4.90
C TYR A 429 -6.98 16.40 -5.05
N LYS A 430 -7.17 15.52 -4.04
CA LYS A 430 -8.14 14.42 -4.14
C LYS A 430 -9.58 14.90 -4.29
N ARG A 431 -9.94 15.99 -3.59
CA ARG A 431 -11.30 16.54 -3.66
C ARG A 431 -11.55 17.16 -5.03
N ALA A 432 -10.59 17.94 -5.53
CA ALA A 432 -10.68 18.55 -6.85
C ALA A 432 -10.79 17.49 -7.95
N LEU A 433 -9.92 16.47 -7.93
CA LEU A 433 -9.95 15.38 -8.90
C LEU A 433 -11.32 14.67 -8.93
N HIS A 434 -11.85 14.32 -7.75
CA HIS A 434 -13.15 13.64 -7.67
C HIS A 434 -14.31 14.53 -8.13
N ALA A 435 -14.34 15.80 -7.72
CA ALA A 435 -15.39 16.74 -8.11
C ALA A 435 -15.49 16.88 -9.63
N HIS A 436 -14.35 17.07 -10.30
CA HIS A 436 -14.31 17.19 -11.77
C HIS A 436 -14.67 15.87 -12.47
N ILE A 437 -14.13 14.73 -12.03
CA ILE A 437 -14.44 13.42 -12.63
C ILE A 437 -15.93 13.08 -12.49
N TYR A 438 -16.53 13.31 -11.32
CA TYR A 438 -17.94 12.98 -11.09
C TYR A 438 -18.90 13.93 -11.81
N SER A 439 -18.55 15.21 -11.90
CA SER A 439 -19.29 16.17 -12.73
C SER A 439 -19.27 15.78 -14.20
N TYR A 440 -18.10 15.35 -14.69
CA TYR A 440 -17.94 14.85 -16.06
C TYR A 440 -18.82 13.61 -16.34
N VAL A 441 -18.86 12.64 -15.41
CA VAL A 441 -19.73 11.46 -15.55
C VAL A 441 -21.21 11.86 -15.52
N ALA A 442 -21.62 12.77 -14.63
CA ALA A 442 -23.00 13.24 -14.55
C ALA A 442 -23.47 13.91 -15.86
N LEU A 443 -22.63 14.79 -16.42
CA LEU A 443 -22.89 15.45 -17.72
C LEU A 443 -22.99 14.44 -18.86
N TYR A 444 -22.08 13.46 -18.92
CA TYR A 444 -22.14 12.40 -19.93
C TYR A 444 -23.37 11.52 -19.81
N GLU A 445 -23.80 11.21 -18.57
CA GLU A 445 -25.03 10.46 -18.33
C GLU A 445 -26.25 11.20 -18.86
N MET A 446 -26.39 12.51 -18.57
CA MET A 446 -27.48 13.33 -19.09
C MET A 446 -27.46 13.42 -20.63
N ALA A 447 -26.28 13.61 -21.22
CA ALA A 447 -26.12 13.63 -22.68
C ALA A 447 -26.53 12.29 -23.32
N LEU A 448 -26.17 11.16 -22.70
CA LEU A 448 -26.58 9.83 -23.16
C LEU A 448 -28.09 9.61 -22.99
N GLU A 449 -28.69 10.07 -21.89
CA GLU A 449 -30.13 9.98 -21.69
C GLU A 449 -30.91 10.73 -22.77
N GLU A 450 -30.46 11.95 -23.11
CA GLU A 450 -31.07 12.75 -24.17
C GLU A 450 -30.88 12.10 -25.54
N PHE A 451 -29.65 11.67 -25.87
CA PHE A 451 -29.37 10.94 -27.10
C PHE A 451 -30.27 9.71 -27.27
N PHE A 452 -30.54 9.00 -26.17
CA PHE A 452 -31.41 7.83 -26.16
C PHE A 452 -32.90 8.14 -26.26
N LYS A 453 -33.36 9.37 -25.98
CA LYS A 453 -34.74 9.79 -26.28
C LYS A 453 -34.98 9.78 -27.78
N ASP A 454 -34.03 10.30 -28.55
CA ASP A 454 -34.08 10.32 -30.02
C ASP A 454 -33.75 8.95 -30.63
N ASN A 455 -33.02 8.11 -29.89
CA ASN A 455 -32.55 6.81 -30.35
C ASN A 455 -32.93 5.66 -29.38
N PRO A 456 -34.22 5.43 -29.11
CA PRO A 456 -34.67 4.47 -28.09
C PRO A 456 -34.30 3.02 -28.43
N GLN A 457 -34.19 2.69 -29.72
CA GLN A 457 -33.72 1.38 -30.19
C GLN A 457 -32.23 1.17 -29.84
N LEU A 458 -31.39 2.21 -29.94
CA LEU A 458 -29.99 2.12 -29.54
C LEU A 458 -29.84 1.98 -28.02
N LYS A 459 -30.70 2.64 -27.23
CA LYS A 459 -30.75 2.44 -25.76
C LYS A 459 -30.97 0.97 -25.42
N TYR A 460 -31.97 0.35 -26.05
CA TYR A 460 -32.29 -1.06 -25.85
C TYR A 460 -31.12 -1.98 -26.26
N VAL A 461 -30.49 -1.71 -27.41
CA VAL A 461 -29.32 -2.47 -27.88
C VAL A 461 -28.14 -2.34 -26.91
N CYS A 462 -27.82 -1.14 -26.42
CA CYS A 462 -26.73 -0.90 -25.48
C CYS A 462 -26.99 -1.53 -24.09
N LEU A 463 -28.21 -1.45 -23.58
CA LEU A 463 -28.60 -2.10 -22.33
C LEU A 463 -28.58 -3.64 -22.45
N LYS A 464 -29.09 -4.19 -23.56
CA LYS A 464 -29.04 -5.65 -23.84
C LYS A 464 -27.63 -6.17 -24.06
N ALA A 465 -26.78 -5.38 -24.71
CA ALA A 465 -25.36 -5.68 -24.87
C ALA A 465 -24.65 -5.77 -23.52
N THR A 466 -24.92 -4.79 -22.64
CA THR A 466 -24.36 -4.75 -21.28
C THR A 466 -24.87 -5.91 -20.43
N GLU A 467 -26.16 -6.23 -20.50
CA GLU A 467 -26.75 -7.44 -19.90
C GLU A 467 -26.09 -8.73 -20.39
N GLY A 468 -25.85 -8.86 -21.69
CA GLY A 468 -25.18 -10.03 -22.27
C GLY A 468 -23.73 -10.17 -21.78
N VAL A 469 -23.01 -9.07 -21.59
CA VAL A 469 -21.66 -9.06 -21.02
C VAL A 469 -21.70 -9.38 -19.52
N GLU A 470 -22.61 -8.78 -18.76
CA GLU A 470 -22.82 -9.05 -17.32
C GLU A 470 -23.19 -10.53 -17.08
N ALA A 471 -24.06 -11.09 -17.92
CA ALA A 471 -24.48 -12.48 -17.87
C ALA A 471 -23.35 -13.43 -18.28
N ALA A 472 -22.55 -13.11 -19.30
CA ALA A 472 -21.40 -13.92 -19.70
C ALA A 472 -20.32 -13.94 -18.61
N CYS A 473 -20.08 -12.80 -17.96
CA CYS A 473 -19.20 -12.70 -16.81
C CYS A 473 -19.74 -13.52 -15.62
N SER A 474 -21.02 -13.36 -15.28
CA SER A 474 -21.65 -14.08 -14.18
C SER A 474 -21.70 -15.59 -14.41
N ALA A 475 -21.97 -16.03 -15.63
CA ALA A 475 -21.93 -17.44 -16.04
C ALA A 475 -20.54 -18.04 -15.80
N THR A 476 -19.51 -17.32 -16.25
CA THR A 476 -18.13 -17.73 -16.07
C THR A 476 -17.73 -17.76 -14.59
N ARG A 477 -18.12 -16.74 -13.81
CA ARG A 477 -17.82 -16.58 -12.38
C ARG A 477 -18.52 -17.60 -11.47
N ASN A 478 -19.68 -18.10 -11.89
CA ASN A 478 -20.45 -19.13 -11.18
C ASN A 478 -20.30 -20.53 -11.78
N ALA A 479 -19.51 -20.68 -12.85
CA ALA A 479 -19.38 -21.94 -13.59
C ALA A 479 -20.72 -22.46 -14.13
N ASP A 480 -21.60 -21.57 -14.57
CA ASP A 480 -22.95 -21.89 -15.03
C ASP A 480 -22.98 -22.01 -16.57
N LEU A 481 -23.08 -23.25 -17.06
CA LEU A 481 -23.15 -23.56 -18.50
C LEU A 481 -24.40 -23.00 -19.17
N GLU A 482 -25.54 -23.06 -18.49
CA GLU A 482 -26.81 -22.65 -19.09
C GLU A 482 -26.82 -21.13 -19.27
N LEU A 483 -26.38 -20.39 -18.24
CA LEU A 483 -26.21 -18.95 -18.34
C LEU A 483 -25.12 -18.57 -19.34
N HIS A 484 -24.07 -19.38 -19.51
CA HIS A 484 -23.00 -19.14 -20.49
C HIS A 484 -23.52 -19.20 -21.93
N LEU A 485 -24.33 -20.22 -22.25
CA LEU A 485 -24.92 -20.38 -23.57
C LEU A 485 -25.97 -19.28 -23.85
N GLN A 486 -26.84 -18.99 -22.88
CA GLN A 486 -27.85 -17.93 -23.00
C GLN A 486 -27.22 -16.53 -23.16
N ALA A 487 -26.17 -16.23 -22.40
CA ALA A 487 -25.40 -15.00 -22.57
C ALA A 487 -24.70 -14.95 -23.94
N GLY A 488 -24.19 -16.09 -24.40
CA GLY A 488 -23.60 -16.24 -25.73
C GLY A 488 -24.56 -15.95 -26.87
N GLU A 489 -25.82 -16.40 -26.78
CA GLU A 489 -26.88 -16.11 -27.75
C GLU A 489 -27.24 -14.62 -27.76
N ALA A 490 -27.31 -14.00 -26.58
CA ALA A 490 -27.54 -12.56 -26.46
C ALA A 490 -26.40 -11.73 -27.10
N LEU A 491 -25.15 -12.11 -26.82
CA LEU A 491 -23.96 -11.47 -27.39
C LEU A 491 -23.82 -11.69 -28.90
N SER A 492 -24.36 -12.79 -29.44
CA SER A 492 -24.36 -13.04 -30.89
C SER A 492 -25.02 -11.88 -31.64
N LYS A 493 -26.16 -11.38 -31.15
CA LYS A 493 -26.87 -10.25 -31.78
C LYS A 493 -25.99 -9.00 -31.86
N LEU A 494 -25.16 -8.77 -30.83
CA LEU A 494 -24.21 -7.67 -30.78
C LEU A 494 -23.04 -7.85 -31.76
N PHE A 495 -22.47 -9.06 -31.87
CA PHE A 495 -21.39 -9.33 -32.81
C PHE A 495 -21.82 -9.15 -34.27
N PHE A 496 -23.09 -9.42 -34.56
CA PHE A 496 -23.70 -9.15 -35.87
C PHE A 496 -23.94 -7.66 -36.10
N ALA A 497 -24.43 -6.93 -35.09
CA ALA A 497 -24.72 -5.50 -35.18
C ALA A 497 -23.46 -4.63 -35.29
N MET A 498 -22.36 -5.02 -34.62
CA MET A 498 -21.10 -4.26 -34.54
C MET A 498 -20.03 -4.73 -35.53
N ASP A 499 -20.43 -5.48 -36.56
CA ASP A 499 -19.56 -6.03 -37.61
C ASP A 499 -18.28 -6.72 -37.09
N ARG A 500 -18.39 -7.51 -36.02
CA ARG A 500 -17.28 -8.33 -35.52
C ARG A 500 -17.19 -9.62 -36.34
N ILE A 501 -16.81 -9.49 -37.61
CA ILE A 501 -16.90 -10.50 -38.68
C ILE A 501 -16.46 -11.91 -38.25
N LYS A 502 -15.36 -12.02 -37.48
CA LYS A 502 -14.86 -13.32 -36.98
C LYS A 502 -15.83 -13.97 -35.99
N TYR A 503 -16.30 -13.22 -35.01
CA TYR A 503 -17.22 -13.70 -33.98
C TYR A 503 -18.63 -13.91 -34.55
N LYS A 504 -19.08 -13.05 -35.47
CA LYS A 504 -20.31 -13.23 -36.25
C LYS A 504 -20.40 -14.62 -36.93
N ARG A 505 -19.27 -15.15 -37.40
CA ARG A 505 -19.21 -16.45 -38.10
C ARG A 505 -19.04 -17.65 -37.17
N LEU A 506 -18.17 -17.53 -36.16
CA LEU A 506 -17.76 -18.67 -35.33
C LEU A 506 -18.60 -18.84 -34.07
N TRP A 507 -19.16 -17.76 -33.53
CA TRP A 507 -19.84 -17.78 -32.24
C TRP A 507 -21.19 -18.50 -32.26
N PRO A 508 -22.09 -18.30 -33.26
CA PRO A 508 -23.31 -19.10 -33.38
C PRO A 508 -23.03 -20.58 -33.62
N ARG A 509 -21.94 -20.89 -34.34
CA ARG A 509 -21.51 -22.26 -34.59
C ARG A 509 -21.08 -22.95 -33.29
N TYR A 510 -20.28 -22.28 -32.47
CA TYR A 510 -19.88 -22.76 -31.15
C TYR A 510 -21.10 -23.08 -30.26
N ILE A 511 -22.09 -22.18 -30.18
CA ILE A 511 -23.30 -22.39 -29.37
C ILE A 511 -24.07 -23.64 -29.85
N ALA A 512 -24.25 -23.79 -31.15
CA ALA A 512 -24.91 -24.96 -31.72
C ALA A 512 -24.15 -26.27 -31.41
N ASP A 513 -22.83 -26.28 -31.63
CA ASP A 513 -21.99 -27.44 -31.34
C ASP A 513 -22.03 -27.81 -29.83
N MET A 514 -22.11 -26.83 -28.93
CA MET A 514 -22.23 -27.07 -27.48
C MET A 514 -23.59 -27.67 -27.12
N HIS A 515 -24.69 -27.19 -27.70
CA HIS A 515 -26.02 -27.80 -27.46
C HIS A 515 -26.12 -29.23 -28.03
N ASP A 516 -25.44 -29.53 -29.13
CA ASP A 516 -25.40 -30.86 -29.74
C ASP A 516 -24.71 -31.90 -28.84
N LEU A 517 -23.82 -31.47 -27.93
CA LEU A 517 -23.20 -32.37 -26.93
C LEU A 517 -24.25 -33.05 -26.05
N ARG A 518 -25.37 -32.39 -25.75
CA ARG A 518 -26.47 -32.97 -24.96
C ARG A 518 -27.00 -34.28 -25.54
N ILE A 519 -26.98 -34.39 -26.87
CA ILE A 519 -27.54 -35.54 -27.60
C ILE A 519 -26.45 -36.53 -27.99
N ASN A 520 -25.35 -36.03 -28.54
CA ASN A 520 -24.31 -36.87 -29.13
C ASN A 520 -23.26 -37.33 -28.11
N HIS A 521 -23.08 -36.57 -27.01
CA HIS A 521 -22.09 -36.83 -25.96
C HIS A 521 -22.62 -36.45 -24.56
N PRO A 522 -23.72 -37.07 -24.09
CA PRO A 522 -24.48 -36.64 -22.90
C PRO A 522 -23.65 -36.63 -21.60
N GLN A 523 -22.71 -37.56 -21.45
CA GLN A 523 -21.79 -37.56 -20.29
C GLN A 523 -20.91 -36.31 -20.26
N THR A 524 -20.44 -35.83 -21.42
CA THR A 524 -19.65 -34.59 -21.51
C THR A 524 -20.50 -33.37 -21.20
N TRP A 525 -21.77 -33.39 -21.61
CA TRP A 525 -22.75 -32.35 -21.28
C TRP A 525 -23.03 -32.28 -19.77
N GLU A 526 -23.20 -33.42 -19.09
CA GLU A 526 -23.39 -33.49 -17.64
C GLU A 526 -22.18 -32.95 -16.86
N GLU A 527 -20.97 -33.29 -17.30
CA GLU A 527 -19.73 -32.78 -16.70
C GLU A 527 -19.62 -31.25 -16.84
N GLN A 528 -19.97 -30.71 -18.00
CA GLN A 528 -19.96 -29.25 -18.20
C GLN A 528 -21.04 -28.55 -17.35
N HIS A 529 -22.22 -29.15 -17.19
CA HIS A 529 -23.26 -28.65 -16.29
C HIS A 529 -22.87 -28.69 -14.81
N ALA A 530 -22.01 -29.63 -14.41
CA ALA A 530 -21.45 -29.69 -13.05
C ALA A 530 -20.43 -28.57 -12.76
N GLY A 531 -20.20 -27.66 -13.71
CA GLY A 531 -19.32 -26.51 -13.57
C GLY A 531 -17.97 -26.66 -14.26
N ASN A 532 -17.72 -27.75 -14.99
CA ASN A 532 -16.45 -27.98 -15.69
C ASN A 532 -16.32 -27.20 -17.01
N ILE A 533 -16.89 -26.00 -17.06
CA ILE A 533 -16.75 -25.02 -18.15
C ILE A 533 -15.81 -23.87 -17.79
N SER A 534 -15.58 -23.69 -16.49
CA SER A 534 -14.75 -22.65 -15.92
C SER A 534 -13.91 -23.26 -14.80
N VAL A 535 -12.92 -22.50 -14.32
CA VAL A 535 -11.92 -22.98 -13.38
C VAL A 535 -12.07 -22.20 -12.08
N THR A 536 -12.33 -22.92 -11.01
CA THR A 536 -12.52 -22.38 -9.66
C THR A 536 -11.27 -22.64 -8.84
N LYS A 537 -10.58 -21.59 -8.38
CA LYS A 537 -9.28 -21.68 -7.68
C LYS A 537 -9.36 -21.43 -6.16
N SER A 538 -10.52 -21.05 -5.64
CA SER A 538 -10.74 -20.88 -4.20
C SER A 538 -12.17 -21.28 -3.82
N VAL A 539 -12.42 -21.44 -2.51
CA VAL A 539 -13.75 -21.75 -1.95
C VAL A 539 -14.67 -20.52 -1.83
N THR A 540 -14.20 -19.35 -2.30
CA THR A 540 -14.97 -18.11 -2.28
C THR A 540 -16.02 -18.16 -3.40
N PRO A 541 -17.31 -17.83 -3.14
CA PRO A 541 -18.31 -17.75 -4.20
C PRO A 541 -17.96 -16.71 -5.29
N PHE A 542 -18.43 -16.92 -6.52
CA PHE A 542 -18.31 -15.97 -7.65
C PHE A 542 -16.89 -15.68 -8.16
N VAL A 543 -15.93 -16.59 -7.94
CA VAL A 543 -14.51 -16.36 -8.31
C VAL A 543 -14.03 -17.16 -9.51
N SER A 544 -14.87 -18.03 -10.06
CA SER A 544 -14.50 -18.91 -11.18
C SER A 544 -14.10 -18.08 -12.41
N VAL A 545 -13.24 -18.63 -13.26
CA VAL A 545 -12.72 -17.93 -14.45
C VAL A 545 -12.77 -18.85 -15.66
N GLY A 546 -13.03 -18.32 -16.86
CA GLY A 546 -13.17 -19.13 -18.08
C GLY A 546 -11.91 -19.98 -18.30
N ALA A 547 -12.03 -21.17 -18.88
CA ALA A 547 -10.89 -22.09 -19.00
C ALA A 547 -9.72 -21.47 -19.78
N ASP A 548 -9.99 -20.61 -20.78
CA ASP A 548 -8.97 -19.84 -21.49
C ASP A 548 -8.30 -18.79 -20.60
N HIS A 549 -9.06 -18.07 -19.77
CA HIS A 549 -8.63 -17.07 -18.82
C HIS A 549 -7.92 -17.70 -17.61
N ALA A 550 -8.33 -18.90 -17.21
CA ALA A 550 -7.70 -19.72 -16.21
C ALA A 550 -6.40 -20.32 -16.72
N CYS A 551 -6.37 -20.74 -17.99
CA CYS A 551 -5.20 -21.12 -18.75
C CYS A 551 -4.32 -19.90 -19.04
N GLU A 552 -4.87 -18.69 -19.14
CA GLU A 552 -4.11 -17.44 -19.28
C GLU A 552 -3.53 -17.00 -17.94
N HIS A 553 -4.24 -17.25 -16.83
CA HIS A 553 -3.69 -17.18 -15.47
C HIS A 553 -2.65 -18.26 -15.23
N LEU A 554 -2.87 -19.49 -15.70
CA LEU A 554 -1.91 -20.60 -15.62
C LEU A 554 -0.71 -20.29 -16.51
N ASN A 555 -0.93 -19.72 -17.69
CA ASN A 555 0.10 -19.23 -18.59
C ASN A 555 0.73 -17.95 -18.07
N LYS A 556 0.12 -17.15 -17.19
CA LYS A 556 0.75 -16.03 -16.47
C LYS A 556 1.50 -16.48 -15.21
N LEU A 557 1.18 -17.68 -14.71
CA LEU A 557 1.90 -18.38 -13.64
C LEU A 557 3.07 -19.22 -14.20
N MET A 558 2.91 -19.77 -15.41
CA MET A 558 3.85 -20.66 -16.12
C MET A 558 4.71 -19.91 -17.15
N LYS A 559 4.21 -18.84 -17.75
CA LYS A 559 5.07 -17.77 -18.23
C LYS A 559 5.41 -16.98 -16.98
N ILE A 560 6.66 -17.09 -16.53
CA ILE A 560 7.28 -15.96 -15.83
C ILE A 560 6.86 -14.71 -16.60
N ARG A 561 6.50 -13.61 -15.94
CA ARG A 561 6.10 -12.34 -16.59
C ARG A 561 7.10 -11.79 -17.64
N SER A 562 8.21 -12.49 -17.89
CA SER A 562 9.23 -12.21 -18.91
C SER A 562 9.67 -13.43 -19.77
N GLY A 563 9.08 -14.63 -19.62
CA GLY A 563 9.62 -15.84 -20.24
C GLY A 563 11.04 -16.20 -19.74
N ILE A 564 11.61 -17.30 -20.25
CA ILE A 564 13.02 -17.68 -20.02
C ILE A 564 13.78 -17.46 -21.34
N ILE A 565 14.58 -16.41 -21.44
CA ILE A 565 15.68 -16.34 -22.42
C ILE A 565 16.97 -16.51 -21.61
N GLY A 566 17.69 -17.63 -21.82
CA GLY A 566 19.08 -17.76 -21.39
C GLY A 566 19.43 -18.78 -20.31
N ILE A 567 18.50 -19.60 -19.80
CA ILE A 567 18.91 -20.84 -19.09
C ILE A 567 18.86 -22.07 -20.02
N SER A 568 18.83 -21.89 -21.34
CA SER A 568 18.63 -23.06 -22.21
C SER A 568 19.76 -24.08 -22.07
N ASN A 569 20.99 -23.69 -21.65
CA ASN A 569 22.12 -24.64 -21.61
C ASN A 569 22.89 -24.81 -20.27
N ASN A 570 22.63 -24.07 -19.17
CA ASN A 570 23.37 -24.24 -17.89
C ASN A 570 22.47 -24.42 -16.64
N ALA A 571 22.53 -25.61 -16.03
CA ALA A 571 21.63 -26.05 -14.97
C ALA A 571 21.77 -25.32 -13.61
N ASN A 572 22.95 -24.79 -13.26
CA ASN A 572 23.22 -24.16 -11.95
C ASN A 572 22.69 -22.72 -11.82
N ALA A 573 22.59 -21.97 -12.93
CA ALA A 573 22.05 -20.62 -12.97
C ALA A 573 20.52 -20.58 -12.73
N ARG A 574 19.83 -21.69 -13.02
CA ARG A 574 18.41 -21.93 -12.75
C ARG A 574 18.12 -22.12 -11.27
N GLN A 575 19.01 -22.81 -10.57
CA GLN A 575 18.84 -23.19 -9.17
C GLN A 575 19.03 -22.01 -8.21
N ARG A 576 19.91 -21.04 -8.52
CA ARG A 576 20.12 -19.81 -7.72
C ARG A 576 19.00 -18.78 -7.83
N PHE A 577 18.34 -18.68 -8.99
CA PHE A 577 17.19 -17.81 -9.20
C PHE A 577 15.94 -18.26 -8.41
N PHE A 578 15.77 -19.56 -8.15
CA PHE A 578 14.70 -20.10 -7.31
C PHE A 578 14.92 -19.95 -5.79
N MET A 579 16.12 -19.56 -5.32
CA MET A 579 16.48 -19.70 -3.90
C MET A 579 16.46 -18.42 -3.04
N VAL A 580 16.58 -17.21 -3.59
CA VAL A 580 16.87 -16.00 -2.75
C VAL A 580 15.76 -14.94 -2.75
N THR A 581 14.88 -14.93 -3.75
CA THR A 581 13.69 -14.06 -3.81
C THR A 581 12.67 -14.20 -2.64
N PRO A 582 12.49 -15.38 -1.98
CA PRO A 582 11.53 -15.55 -0.87
C PRO A 582 11.90 -14.90 0.47
N GLU A 583 13.18 -14.69 0.76
CA GLU A 583 13.64 -14.49 2.14
C GLU A 583 13.55 -13.04 2.67
N LEU A 584 13.54 -12.05 1.77
CA LEU A 584 13.47 -10.63 2.16
C LEU A 584 12.03 -10.07 2.16
N SER A 585 11.12 -10.68 1.40
CA SER A 585 9.67 -10.49 1.58
C SER A 585 9.14 -11.13 2.86
N ARG A 586 9.87 -12.09 3.44
CA ARG A 586 9.52 -12.82 4.67
C ARG A 586 9.59 -11.93 5.93
N LEU A 587 10.73 -11.29 6.21
CA LEU A 587 11.00 -10.59 7.48
C LEU A 587 10.07 -9.40 7.80
N SER A 588 9.66 -8.62 6.81
CA SER A 588 8.81 -7.44 7.02
C SER A 588 7.31 -7.77 7.06
N LYS A 589 6.89 -8.88 6.44
CA LYS A 589 5.54 -9.44 6.60
C LYS A 589 5.42 -10.13 7.97
N GLU A 590 6.49 -10.81 8.39
CA GLU A 590 6.62 -11.54 9.66
C GLU A 590 6.12 -10.74 10.86
N PHE A 591 6.55 -9.48 11.02
CA PHE A 591 6.17 -8.71 12.20
C PHE A 591 4.70 -8.27 12.21
N LYS A 592 4.15 -7.89 11.05
CA LYS A 592 2.78 -7.36 10.93
C LYS A 592 1.72 -8.46 10.83
N SER A 593 2.05 -9.60 10.22
CA SER A 593 1.18 -10.78 10.19
C SER A 593 1.00 -11.42 11.57
N GLN A 594 1.96 -11.22 12.49
CA GLN A 594 1.82 -11.73 13.86
C GLN A 594 0.56 -11.23 14.56
N PHE A 595 0.08 -10.03 14.23
CA PHE A 595 -1.01 -9.39 14.95
C PHE A 595 -2.34 -9.33 14.19
N ASP A 596 -2.44 -9.98 13.02
CA ASP A 596 -3.62 -10.01 12.13
C ASP A 596 -4.17 -8.61 11.75
N MET A 597 -3.39 -7.56 11.96
CA MET A 597 -3.77 -6.17 11.65
C MET A 597 -3.81 -5.88 10.15
N GLU A 598 -3.32 -6.80 9.32
CA GLU A 598 -3.43 -6.76 7.86
C GLU A 598 -4.49 -7.70 7.29
N ALA A 599 -5.15 -8.54 8.11
CA ALA A 599 -6.15 -9.51 7.63
C ALA A 599 -7.41 -8.85 7.03
N ASP A 600 -7.62 -7.55 7.31
CA ASP A 600 -8.73 -6.76 6.78
C ASP A 600 -8.34 -5.89 5.57
N ARG A 601 -7.09 -5.97 5.09
CA ARG A 601 -6.74 -5.34 3.80
C ARG A 601 -7.19 -6.25 2.69
N THR A 602 -8.35 -5.94 2.15
CA THR A 602 -8.84 -6.47 0.88
C THR A 602 -7.68 -6.62 -0.11
N THR A 603 -7.56 -7.77 -0.76
CA THR A 603 -6.68 -7.97 -1.94
C THR A 603 -7.11 -7.10 -3.14
N GLU A 604 -8.20 -6.39 -2.96
CA GLU A 604 -8.84 -5.48 -3.89
C GLU A 604 -8.53 -4.02 -3.52
N HIS A 605 -8.35 -3.20 -4.54
CA HIS A 605 -8.20 -1.75 -4.41
C HIS A 605 -9.33 -1.17 -3.54
N HIS A 606 -9.02 -0.31 -2.56
CA HIS A 606 -9.99 0.23 -1.59
C HIS A 606 -11.22 0.93 -2.21
N GLU A 607 -11.08 1.46 -3.43
CA GLU A 607 -12.18 2.03 -4.22
C GLU A 607 -13.11 1.00 -4.90
N LEU A 608 -12.79 -0.30 -4.82
CA LEU A 608 -13.71 -1.40 -5.13
C LEU A 608 -14.69 -1.66 -3.98
N GLY A 609 -14.41 -1.12 -2.79
CA GLY A 609 -15.24 -1.31 -1.61
C GLY A 609 -16.66 -0.75 -1.79
N PRO A 610 -17.72 -1.46 -1.35
CA PRO A 610 -19.10 -1.03 -1.51
C PRO A 610 -19.38 0.39 -0.97
N SER A 611 -18.73 0.77 0.13
CA SER A 611 -18.86 2.12 0.70
C SER A 611 -18.26 3.21 -0.18
N ALA A 612 -17.15 2.93 -0.88
CA ALA A 612 -16.52 3.87 -1.80
C ALA A 612 -17.39 4.04 -3.06
N VAL A 613 -17.87 2.92 -3.63
CA VAL A 613 -18.79 2.90 -4.77
C VAL A 613 -20.09 3.65 -4.44
N LYS A 614 -20.73 3.35 -3.31
CA LYS A 614 -21.96 4.03 -2.87
C LYS A 614 -21.77 5.54 -2.72
N ARG A 615 -20.64 5.98 -2.15
CA ARG A 615 -20.33 7.41 -1.99
C ARG A 615 -20.15 8.10 -3.33
N ALA A 616 -19.39 7.50 -4.26
CA ALA A 616 -19.17 8.05 -5.59
C ALA A 616 -20.47 8.18 -6.37
N HIS A 617 -21.28 7.11 -6.41
CA HIS A 617 -22.57 7.12 -7.11
C HIS A 617 -23.55 8.12 -6.50
N GLY A 618 -23.65 8.20 -5.17
CA GLY A 618 -24.49 9.17 -4.50
C GLY A 618 -24.06 10.62 -4.76
N THR A 619 -22.77 10.89 -4.92
CA THR A 619 -22.30 12.21 -5.36
C THR A 619 -22.71 12.51 -6.80
N ILE A 620 -22.62 11.54 -7.72
CA ILE A 620 -23.08 11.71 -9.11
C ILE A 620 -24.59 12.00 -9.15
N ASP A 621 -25.40 11.27 -8.37
CA ASP A 621 -26.86 11.48 -8.28
C ASP A 621 -27.20 12.91 -7.86
N LYS A 622 -26.55 13.38 -6.78
CA LYS A 622 -26.75 14.74 -6.25
C LYS A 622 -26.40 15.82 -7.27
N ILE A 623 -25.25 15.68 -7.94
CA ILE A 623 -24.81 16.64 -8.97
C ILE A 623 -25.81 16.65 -10.13
N LYS A 624 -26.20 15.47 -10.63
CA LYS A 624 -27.16 15.35 -11.73
C LYS A 624 -28.50 15.99 -11.38
N ALA A 625 -29.04 15.71 -10.19
CA ALA A 625 -30.31 16.27 -9.74
C ALA A 625 -30.28 17.81 -9.67
N ALA A 626 -29.17 18.40 -9.20
CA ALA A 626 -29.02 19.84 -9.15
C ALA A 626 -28.87 20.49 -10.54
N ILE A 627 -28.12 19.87 -11.47
CA ILE A 627 -28.06 20.38 -12.86
C ILE A 627 -29.46 20.34 -13.49
N LEU A 628 -30.19 19.24 -13.32
CA LEU A 628 -31.54 19.09 -13.86
C LEU A 628 -32.55 20.07 -13.25
N SER A 629 -32.35 20.56 -12.02
CA SER A 629 -33.23 21.60 -11.45
C SER A 629 -33.11 22.96 -12.15
N HIS A 630 -32.01 23.20 -12.86
CA HIS A 630 -31.80 24.41 -13.68
C HIS A 630 -32.07 24.20 -15.17
N GLY A 631 -32.67 23.05 -15.53
CA GLY A 631 -32.93 22.63 -16.90
C GLY A 631 -31.87 21.67 -17.45
N ASN A 632 -32.24 20.84 -18.42
CA ASN A 632 -31.32 19.88 -19.03
C ASN A 632 -30.47 20.57 -20.10
N PRO A 633 -29.13 20.68 -19.94
CA PRO A 633 -28.28 21.40 -20.89
C PRO A 633 -28.18 20.73 -22.28
N PHE A 634 -28.72 19.54 -22.45
CA PHE A 634 -28.65 18.77 -23.70
C PHE A 634 -29.97 18.74 -24.50
N THR A 635 -31.08 19.28 -23.99
CA THR A 635 -32.37 19.30 -24.73
C THR A 635 -32.36 20.30 -25.87
N THR A 636 -32.89 19.93 -27.04
CA THR A 636 -32.88 20.75 -28.26
C THR A 636 -33.95 21.85 -28.32
N GLU A 637 -34.90 21.93 -27.39
CA GLU A 637 -35.95 22.94 -27.38
C GLU A 637 -35.87 23.90 -26.17
N GLY A 638 -35.48 25.14 -26.44
CA GLY A 638 -36.18 26.35 -25.97
C GLY A 638 -36.11 26.79 -24.51
N GLU A 639 -35.71 25.97 -23.54
CA GLU A 639 -35.43 26.47 -22.19
C GLU A 639 -33.94 26.82 -22.10
N SER A 640 -33.64 28.12 -22.09
CA SER A 640 -32.29 28.60 -21.83
C SER A 640 -31.82 28.02 -20.50
N CYS A 641 -30.89 27.08 -20.54
CA CYS A 641 -30.17 26.62 -19.37
C CYS A 641 -29.45 27.83 -18.78
N THR A 642 -30.02 28.44 -17.75
CA THR A 642 -29.37 29.48 -16.95
C THR A 642 -28.64 28.76 -15.82
N MET A 643 -27.47 28.21 -16.15
CA MET A 643 -26.48 27.83 -15.15
C MET A 643 -25.79 29.08 -14.59
#